data_AF-W9CJP5-F1
#
_entry.id   AF-W9CJP5-F1
#
_cell.length_a   1.000
_cell.length_b   1.000
_cell.length_c   1.000
_cell.angle_alpha   90.00
_cell.angle_beta   90.00
_cell.angle_gamma   90.00
#
_symmetry.space_group_name_H-M   'P 1'
#
loop_
_entity.id
_entity.type
_entity.pdbx_description
1 polymer ?
#
loop_
_entity_poly.entity_id
_entity_poly.type
_entity_poly.pdbx_seq_one_letter_code
_entity_poly.pdbx_strand_id
1 'polypeptide(L)'
;MSSLKKRLSKLIPDRISKNSSNSSSSENVPSAPSKEEGIEGSSTPNTPTTPHGASTSTPRIDGAQTPERSNSRRVSREIIDQNRARKSMDKERTKAENKKKQSLARIEDEKFLKEGPEALTQLYRPYSMIQSKHWRHEERALFKNINWAKMDGQVINFRARMHTLRRMSAKLVFIVFRQQTITIQGVLQSFKPSEGQSEHGTISEQMVRTVEHYPAETIVVVHAKIRKSLQIVKNATVHDYELQVYEVHRVVPLTENVPFTVYDAENINREKEIDMDDDSGDDSVATSQPMSPIPTDTPKGPPARASTDLARHAFAKLDNKNLESRTSMDTNNNQKRSLPQRVRLNNRIIDLRTTPAQAIFRIQSGICNLFRSYLDTQGFIEIHTPKLQGGATESGSTVFELNYFGRSAFLAQSPQLAKQMCIAADFERVYEIGAVFRAEDSNTPRHLTEYTGLDLEMALEEHYHEALTLIDAMFKNLWKGIYDRYQKEIDLIDQFYPHTKVEWLDETPRIPFSVGVKMLIDSGWVEEDGSLPSEVEDLSTRAEIRLGALVKEKYHTDYYILDKFPASVRPFYTMPDPEDDRFTNSFDIFMRGQEILTGGQRIHDAEFLEKRMKQKGIKPESMPEYLEGFRWGAPPHAGCGIGLERLTYLFLSLGNIRLASLFPRDPKSLPAKPPTLVLRHEDASTLNPKWEQDGVEFRPELLPPLEKLIANYGDAANTSWLDKRYHVWRHSTTGAAQGYVIHNSYAIIIGEPLCDKSQAPSIVSAFLNYMNTEHKNLKPIWMIIGPRTEEYLGEKFGWRTLSPAAEERADPRNNPAAKDNDLARKVRHAEKEGVKLQTIPFNEPVPDDFKEKVNARIQDWQKNRKGTQVHLTEIRPWVDEAHRKYFYAQGPDGNIHAINVLHQLSPENGYQVKFSLEFPNAPSGTVESLLLYSMKQLSAAEPDVKRITFGTGAQPHIEGGRNLGKHRIKALKKAYETIIKQARLLGKSEFREKMGTWNEGVYVAYPKGGLGAGGIRALMGFLEDDG
;
A
#
# COMPACT_ATOMS: atom_id res chain seq x y z
N MET A 1 62.18 9.42 -18.88
CA MET A 1 61.93 8.08 -18.26
C MET A 1 63.04 7.58 -17.32
N SER A 2 64.34 7.68 -17.64
CA SER A 2 65.44 7.05 -16.86
C SER A 2 65.38 7.22 -15.33
N SER A 3 65.19 8.45 -14.83
CA SER A 3 65.11 8.75 -13.38
C SER A 3 64.01 7.97 -12.63
N LEU A 4 62.91 7.62 -13.31
CA LEU A 4 61.79 6.89 -12.71
C LEU A 4 62.15 5.44 -12.37
N LYS A 5 62.92 4.74 -13.23
CA LYS A 5 63.41 3.38 -12.95
C LYS A 5 64.28 3.35 -11.68
N LYS A 6 65.10 4.38 -11.46
CA LYS A 6 66.05 4.47 -10.35
C LYS A 6 65.42 4.79 -8.97
N ARG A 7 64.13 5.13 -8.92
CA ARG A 7 63.35 5.29 -7.66
C ARG A 7 62.46 4.09 -7.33
N LEU A 8 62.08 3.27 -8.31
CA LEU A 8 61.24 2.08 -8.08
C LEU A 8 62.01 0.89 -7.47
N SER A 9 63.33 0.81 -7.70
CA SER A 9 64.20 -0.28 -7.21
C SER A 9 64.57 -0.20 -5.70
N LYS A 10 63.79 0.52 -4.88
CA LYS A 10 64.01 0.67 -3.42
C LYS A 10 62.80 0.26 -2.56
N LEU A 11 61.79 -0.38 -3.14
CA LEU A 11 60.53 -0.72 -2.46
C LEU A 11 60.14 -2.21 -2.56
N ILE A 12 61.11 -3.09 -2.83
CA ILE A 12 60.93 -4.55 -2.84
C ILE A 12 61.91 -5.17 -1.84
N PRO A 13 61.42 -5.81 -0.76
CA PRO A 13 62.20 -6.75 0.02
C PRO A 13 62.16 -8.12 -0.66
N ASP A 14 63.28 -8.59 -1.20
CA ASP A 14 63.38 -9.96 -1.71
C ASP A 14 63.31 -10.97 -0.57
N ARG A 15 62.50 -12.03 -0.74
CA ARG A 15 62.76 -13.32 -0.09
C ARG A 15 62.29 -14.51 -0.94
N ILE A 16 63.26 -15.01 -1.71
CA ILE A 16 63.54 -16.43 -1.97
C ILE A 16 62.42 -17.25 -2.61
N SER A 17 62.62 -17.59 -3.88
CA SER A 17 62.08 -18.79 -4.51
C SER A 17 62.94 -20.02 -4.20
N LYS A 18 62.38 -21.23 -4.33
CA LYS A 18 63.03 -22.34 -5.06
C LYS A 18 62.11 -23.55 -5.25
N ASN A 19 62.48 -24.35 -6.27
CA ASN A 19 61.97 -25.68 -6.65
C ASN A 19 60.51 -25.73 -7.18
N SER A 20 60.18 -26.49 -8.22
CA SER A 20 61.01 -27.13 -9.26
C SER A 20 60.16 -27.61 -10.46
N SER A 21 60.76 -27.61 -11.66
CA SER A 21 60.57 -28.49 -12.84
C SER A 21 59.65 -29.73 -12.71
N ASN A 22 58.94 -30.22 -13.74
CA ASN A 22 58.93 -29.96 -15.21
C ASN A 22 57.50 -30.26 -15.78
N SER A 23 57.06 -29.74 -16.94
CA SER A 23 57.33 -30.20 -18.33
C SER A 23 57.05 -31.71 -18.56
N SER A 24 56.43 -32.17 -19.66
CA SER A 24 55.81 -31.54 -20.84
C SER A 24 55.11 -32.61 -21.73
N SER A 25 54.28 -32.21 -22.71
CA SER A 25 53.90 -32.98 -23.95
C SER A 25 53.18 -34.36 -23.81
N SER A 26 52.34 -34.85 -24.74
CA SER A 26 51.60 -34.25 -25.87
C SER A 26 50.62 -35.28 -26.49
N GLU A 27 49.48 -34.80 -27.04
CA GLU A 27 48.70 -35.41 -28.14
C GLU A 27 47.89 -36.74 -28.00
N ASN A 28 46.85 -36.82 -28.85
CA ASN A 28 46.17 -38.00 -29.43
C ASN A 28 45.27 -38.95 -28.60
N VAL A 29 44.01 -38.50 -28.41
CA VAL A 29 42.75 -39.15 -28.88
C VAL A 29 42.95 -40.13 -30.06
N PRO A 30 42.24 -41.30 -30.22
CA PRO A 30 40.80 -41.51 -29.93
C PRO A 30 40.28 -42.87 -29.34
N SER A 31 39.00 -42.84 -28.92
CA SER A 31 37.93 -43.87 -28.95
C SER A 31 38.13 -45.37 -28.59
N ALA A 32 37.36 -45.82 -27.59
CA ALA A 32 36.44 -46.99 -27.51
C ALA A 32 36.74 -48.34 -28.23
N PRO A 33 36.40 -49.48 -27.58
CA PRO A 33 35.19 -50.23 -27.99
C PRO A 33 34.31 -50.77 -26.83
N SER A 34 33.50 -51.82 -27.07
CA SER A 34 32.25 -52.19 -26.35
C SER A 34 32.27 -53.59 -25.65
N LYS A 35 31.06 -54.10 -25.29
CA LYS A 35 30.65 -55.44 -24.77
C LYS A 35 30.16 -55.51 -23.30
N GLU A 36 29.04 -56.17 -22.90
CA GLU A 36 28.30 -57.41 -23.30
C GLU A 36 28.96 -58.68 -22.67
N GLU A 37 28.40 -59.57 -21.81
CA GLU A 37 27.09 -59.83 -21.10
C GLU A 37 27.39 -60.60 -19.76
N GLY A 38 26.52 -61.11 -18.85
CA GLY A 38 25.05 -61.11 -18.62
C GLY A 38 24.56 -62.25 -17.66
N ILE A 39 23.26 -62.23 -17.24
CA ILE A 39 22.40 -63.36 -16.75
C ILE A 39 22.54 -63.95 -15.29
N GLU A 40 21.37 -64.34 -14.70
CA GLU A 40 21.09 -65.18 -13.49
C GLU A 40 21.60 -64.76 -12.08
N GLY A 41 21.08 -65.25 -10.93
CA GLY A 41 20.03 -66.25 -10.62
C GLY A 41 19.55 -66.19 -9.13
N SER A 42 18.63 -67.06 -8.68
CA SER A 42 17.86 -66.89 -7.41
C SER A 42 18.24 -67.79 -6.22
N SER A 43 17.98 -67.37 -4.97
CA SER A 43 17.57 -68.25 -3.84
C SER A 43 17.13 -67.50 -2.56
N THR A 44 16.44 -68.21 -1.66
CA THR A 44 15.92 -67.83 -0.32
C THR A 44 16.02 -69.06 0.61
N PRO A 45 15.51 -69.09 1.88
CA PRO A 45 15.38 -68.07 2.94
C PRO A 45 16.15 -68.49 4.23
N ASN A 46 16.02 -67.75 5.37
CA ASN A 46 15.70 -68.33 6.70
C ASN A 46 15.57 -67.30 7.84
N THR A 47 14.94 -67.75 8.93
CA THR A 47 14.59 -67.09 10.23
C THR A 47 14.78 -68.15 11.35
N PRO A 48 14.55 -67.93 12.68
CA PRO A 48 14.26 -66.71 13.48
C PRO A 48 15.03 -66.66 14.86
N THR A 49 14.48 -65.91 15.84
CA THR A 49 14.51 -66.11 17.32
C THR A 49 15.74 -65.76 18.21
N THR A 50 15.59 -64.67 19.00
CA THR A 50 15.51 -64.56 20.51
C THR A 50 16.23 -65.59 21.41
N PRO A 51 16.66 -65.28 22.68
CA PRO A 51 15.90 -64.46 23.66
C PRO A 51 16.67 -63.69 24.80
N HIS A 52 15.90 -63.01 25.69
CA HIS A 52 16.16 -62.60 27.11
C HIS A 52 17.44 -61.78 27.48
N GLY A 53 17.51 -61.03 28.61
CA GLY A 53 16.49 -60.65 29.60
C GLY A 53 17.07 -59.93 30.86
N ALA A 54 16.20 -59.36 31.69
CA ALA A 54 16.36 -59.04 33.13
C ALA A 54 17.45 -58.06 33.69
N SER A 55 16.99 -56.84 34.01
CA SER A 55 16.90 -56.26 35.39
C SER A 55 18.06 -55.52 36.12
N THR A 56 17.61 -54.65 37.05
CA THR A 56 18.20 -54.15 38.32
C THR A 56 19.23 -52.99 38.40
N SER A 57 18.86 -52.04 39.29
CA SER A 57 19.69 -51.23 40.21
C SER A 57 20.48 -50.00 39.71
N THR A 58 20.29 -48.90 40.43
CA THR A 58 21.19 -47.73 40.53
C THR A 58 22.08 -47.85 41.76
N PRO A 59 23.28 -47.23 41.73
CA PRO A 59 23.55 -46.15 42.69
C PRO A 59 24.22 -44.92 42.05
N ARG A 60 24.41 -43.85 42.84
CA ARG A 60 25.13 -42.61 42.47
C ARG A 60 26.61 -42.70 42.87
N ILE A 61 27.49 -41.97 42.17
CA ILE A 61 28.45 -40.98 42.73
C ILE A 61 29.18 -40.25 41.56
N ASP A 62 29.84 -39.14 41.88
CA ASP A 62 30.22 -38.03 40.99
C ASP A 62 31.43 -38.24 40.05
N GLY A 63 31.50 -37.36 39.03
CA GLY A 63 32.70 -36.55 38.85
C GLY A 63 33.76 -36.93 37.80
N ALA A 64 33.48 -36.74 36.50
CA ALA A 64 34.53 -36.50 35.47
C ALA A 64 33.99 -35.73 34.25
N GLN A 65 34.85 -34.96 33.57
CA GLN A 65 34.53 -34.29 32.30
C GLN A 65 35.16 -35.03 31.10
N THR A 66 34.41 -35.20 30.00
CA THR A 66 34.95 -35.62 28.69
C THR A 66 34.23 -34.92 27.52
N PRO A 67 34.95 -34.42 26.49
CA PRO A 67 34.42 -33.42 25.55
C PRO A 67 33.81 -33.95 24.23
N GLU A 68 33.05 -35.06 24.23
CA GLU A 68 32.54 -35.67 22.97
C GLU A 68 31.08 -35.35 22.61
N ARG A 69 30.27 -34.82 23.55
CA ARG A 69 28.81 -34.62 23.34
C ARG A 69 28.41 -33.46 22.41
N SER A 70 29.37 -32.72 21.83
CA SER A 70 29.12 -31.57 20.95
C SER A 70 28.81 -31.96 19.50
N ASN A 71 29.61 -32.85 18.90
CA ASN A 71 29.46 -33.24 17.49
C ASN A 71 28.18 -34.06 17.25
N SER A 72 27.90 -35.05 18.09
CA SER A 72 26.69 -35.87 18.05
C SER A 72 25.42 -35.02 17.97
N ARG A 73 25.25 -34.05 18.89
CA ARG A 73 24.09 -33.14 18.94
C ARG A 73 23.93 -32.23 17.71
N ARG A 74 25.03 -31.95 16.99
CA ARG A 74 25.01 -31.11 15.78
C ARG A 74 24.47 -31.90 14.58
N VAL A 75 25.03 -33.08 14.35
CA VAL A 75 24.57 -34.03 13.32
C VAL A 75 23.12 -34.45 13.56
N SER A 76 22.71 -34.70 14.82
CA SER A 76 21.31 -35.00 15.14
C SER A 76 20.34 -33.88 14.76
N ARG A 77 20.72 -32.60 14.94
CA ARG A 77 19.87 -31.46 14.54
C ARG A 77 19.75 -31.35 13.02
N GLU A 78 20.87 -31.45 12.31
CA GLU A 78 20.88 -31.37 10.85
C GLU A 78 20.02 -32.48 10.21
N ILE A 79 20.06 -33.70 10.75
CA ILE A 79 19.17 -34.81 10.32
C ILE A 79 17.70 -34.53 10.65
N ILE A 80 17.38 -33.96 11.81
CA ILE A 80 16.00 -33.61 12.20
C ILE A 80 15.43 -32.52 11.27
N ASP A 81 16.21 -31.48 10.99
CA ASP A 81 15.74 -30.38 10.15
C ASP A 81 15.72 -30.74 8.65
N GLN A 82 16.62 -31.60 8.16
CA GLN A 82 16.49 -32.23 6.84
C GLN A 82 15.23 -33.11 6.72
N ASN A 83 14.90 -33.89 7.76
CA ASN A 83 13.69 -34.70 7.77
C ASN A 83 12.40 -33.85 7.87
N ARG A 84 12.45 -32.69 8.56
CA ARG A 84 11.37 -31.70 8.52
C ARG A 84 11.22 -31.06 7.15
N ALA A 85 12.33 -30.68 6.50
CA ALA A 85 12.32 -30.14 5.15
C ALA A 85 11.75 -31.15 4.15
N ARG A 86 12.17 -32.42 4.19
CA ARG A 86 11.59 -33.51 3.39
C ARG A 86 10.09 -33.66 3.62
N LYS A 87 9.64 -33.79 4.87
CA LYS A 87 8.19 -33.87 5.19
C LYS A 87 7.40 -32.63 4.74
N SER A 88 8.01 -31.44 4.73
CA SER A 88 7.40 -30.22 4.19
C SER A 88 7.26 -30.28 2.67
N MET A 89 8.33 -30.65 1.96
CA MET A 89 8.33 -30.80 0.49
C MET A 89 7.39 -31.92 0.02
N ASP A 90 7.33 -33.05 0.74
CA ASP A 90 6.38 -34.12 0.45
C ASP A 90 4.93 -33.65 0.66
N LYS A 91 4.64 -32.91 1.75
CA LYS A 91 3.31 -32.33 1.98
C LYS A 91 2.93 -31.32 0.88
N GLU A 92 3.86 -30.45 0.48
CA GLU A 92 3.66 -29.50 -0.62
C GLU A 92 3.50 -30.20 -1.98
N ARG A 93 4.23 -31.29 -2.22
CA ARG A 93 4.11 -32.12 -3.42
C ARG A 93 2.75 -32.82 -3.47
N THR A 94 2.32 -33.52 -2.41
CA THR A 94 0.99 -34.15 -2.35
C THR A 94 -0.12 -33.10 -2.49
N LYS A 95 0.05 -31.90 -1.91
CA LYS A 95 -0.86 -30.76 -2.08
C LYS A 95 -0.91 -30.27 -3.53
N ALA A 96 0.23 -30.17 -4.22
CA ALA A 96 0.30 -29.79 -5.63
C ALA A 96 -0.31 -30.86 -6.55
N GLU A 97 -0.04 -32.15 -6.29
CA GLU A 97 -0.61 -33.27 -7.03
C GLU A 97 -2.14 -33.37 -6.83
N ASN A 98 -2.64 -33.19 -5.60
CA ASN A 98 -4.08 -33.12 -5.32
C ASN A 98 -4.73 -31.90 -5.98
N LYS A 99 -4.11 -30.71 -5.90
CA LYS A 99 -4.58 -29.50 -6.60
C LYS A 99 -4.63 -29.71 -8.11
N LYS A 100 -3.64 -30.40 -8.71
CA LYS A 100 -3.61 -30.75 -10.13
C LYS A 100 -4.73 -31.71 -10.50
N LYS A 101 -4.97 -32.76 -9.71
CA LYS A 101 -6.12 -33.68 -9.88
C LYS A 101 -7.44 -32.92 -9.81
N GLN A 102 -7.60 -32.02 -8.84
CA GLN A 102 -8.82 -31.23 -8.66
C GLN A 102 -9.05 -30.22 -9.81
N SER A 103 -7.99 -29.62 -10.35
CA SER A 103 -8.12 -28.79 -11.57
C SER A 103 -8.48 -29.60 -12.81
N LEU A 104 -7.94 -30.82 -12.97
CA LEU A 104 -8.30 -31.70 -14.09
C LEU A 104 -9.76 -32.15 -13.98
N ALA A 105 -10.19 -32.59 -12.80
CA ALA A 105 -11.59 -32.95 -12.52
C ALA A 105 -12.56 -31.82 -12.85
N ARG A 106 -12.22 -30.56 -12.50
CA ARG A 106 -13.03 -29.39 -12.86
C ARG A 106 -13.04 -29.10 -14.37
N ILE A 107 -11.95 -29.35 -15.10
CA ILE A 107 -11.92 -29.19 -16.56
C ILE A 107 -12.82 -30.24 -17.24
N GLU A 108 -12.83 -31.48 -16.75
CA GLU A 108 -13.79 -32.51 -17.18
C GLU A 108 -15.24 -32.08 -16.91
N ASP A 109 -15.54 -31.58 -15.70
CA ASP A 109 -16.88 -31.14 -15.32
C ASP A 109 -17.35 -29.92 -16.12
N GLU A 110 -16.47 -28.94 -16.39
CA GLU A 110 -16.77 -27.79 -17.26
C GLU A 110 -16.88 -28.17 -18.75
N LYS A 111 -16.24 -29.27 -19.19
CA LYS A 111 -16.43 -29.84 -20.53
C LYS A 111 -17.76 -30.58 -20.64
N PHE A 112 -18.09 -31.45 -19.67
CA PHE A 112 -19.37 -32.15 -19.61
C PHE A 112 -20.56 -31.17 -19.53
N LEU A 113 -20.42 -30.03 -18.85
CA LEU A 113 -21.41 -28.94 -18.84
C LEU A 113 -21.64 -28.23 -20.19
N LYS A 114 -20.74 -28.41 -21.17
CA LYS A 114 -20.85 -27.85 -22.53
C LYS A 114 -21.33 -28.88 -23.55
N GLU A 115 -20.81 -30.10 -23.44
CA GLU A 115 -20.93 -31.16 -24.46
C GLU A 115 -21.82 -32.34 -24.03
N GLY A 116 -22.19 -32.44 -22.75
CA GLY A 116 -22.98 -33.53 -22.20
C GLY A 116 -24.49 -33.41 -22.45
N PRO A 117 -25.26 -34.50 -22.25
CA PRO A 117 -26.70 -34.51 -22.51
C PRO A 117 -27.47 -33.49 -21.64
N GLU A 118 -28.43 -32.79 -22.24
CA GLU A 118 -29.23 -31.78 -21.55
C GLU A 118 -30.03 -32.37 -20.37
N ALA A 119 -30.62 -33.56 -20.56
CA ALA A 119 -31.31 -34.31 -19.50
C ALA A 119 -30.44 -34.67 -18.27
N LEU A 120 -29.10 -34.57 -18.37
CA LEU A 120 -28.16 -34.80 -17.27
C LEU A 120 -27.51 -33.51 -16.75
N THR A 121 -27.71 -32.37 -17.40
CA THR A 121 -27.01 -31.09 -17.12
C THR A 121 -27.95 -29.90 -16.88
N GLN A 122 -29.22 -29.97 -17.30
CA GLN A 122 -30.18 -28.87 -17.24
C GLN A 122 -30.30 -28.26 -15.83
N LEU A 123 -30.37 -29.09 -14.79
CA LEU A 123 -30.60 -28.70 -13.39
C LEU A 123 -29.44 -27.91 -12.74
N TYR A 124 -28.28 -27.81 -13.39
CA TYR A 124 -27.13 -27.05 -12.87
C TYR A 124 -26.34 -26.28 -13.94
N ARG A 125 -26.91 -26.13 -15.14
CA ARG A 125 -26.28 -25.39 -16.25
C ARG A 125 -26.07 -23.94 -15.83
N PRO A 126 -24.82 -23.40 -15.82
CA PRO A 126 -24.58 -22.01 -15.46
C PRO A 126 -25.37 -21.04 -16.35
N TYR A 127 -25.83 -19.95 -15.77
CA TYR A 127 -26.45 -18.89 -16.57
C TYR A 127 -25.41 -18.23 -17.49
N SER A 128 -25.86 -17.80 -18.67
CA SER A 128 -25.12 -16.85 -19.49
C SER A 128 -25.05 -15.48 -18.82
N MET A 129 -24.16 -14.60 -19.29
CA MET A 129 -24.04 -13.25 -18.74
C MET A 129 -25.39 -12.53 -18.78
N ILE A 130 -25.90 -12.14 -17.61
CA ILE A 130 -27.22 -11.49 -17.49
C ILE A 130 -27.12 -10.06 -18.05
N GLN A 131 -27.54 -9.92 -19.31
CA GLN A 131 -27.59 -8.67 -20.07
C GLN A 131 -29.04 -8.22 -20.31
N SER A 132 -29.95 -8.51 -19.37
CA SER A 132 -31.38 -8.16 -19.40
C SER A 132 -32.18 -8.53 -20.66
N LYS A 133 -31.71 -9.53 -21.44
CA LYS A 133 -32.27 -9.90 -22.76
C LYS A 133 -33.75 -10.30 -22.73
N HIS A 134 -34.19 -10.95 -21.65
CA HIS A 134 -35.57 -11.35 -21.42
C HIS A 134 -35.91 -11.22 -19.93
N TRP A 135 -37.11 -10.74 -19.61
CA TRP A 135 -37.67 -10.79 -18.27
C TRP A 135 -38.69 -11.93 -18.21
N ARG A 136 -38.40 -12.96 -17.42
CA ARG A 136 -39.23 -14.18 -17.35
C ARG A 136 -40.33 -14.14 -16.29
N HIS A 137 -40.44 -13.05 -15.53
CA HIS A 137 -41.32 -12.91 -14.36
C HIS A 137 -41.22 -14.03 -13.30
N GLU A 138 -40.12 -14.80 -13.28
CA GLU A 138 -39.78 -15.75 -12.22
C GLU A 138 -39.78 -15.05 -10.85
N GLU A 139 -40.72 -15.40 -9.98
CA GLU A 139 -40.70 -14.95 -8.58
C GLU A 139 -39.49 -15.58 -7.86
N ARG A 140 -38.80 -14.78 -7.04
CA ARG A 140 -37.60 -15.22 -6.32
C ARG A 140 -37.71 -14.82 -4.85
N ALA A 141 -37.87 -15.82 -4.00
CA ALA A 141 -38.11 -15.64 -2.58
C ALA A 141 -36.93 -14.94 -1.87
N LEU A 142 -37.28 -14.05 -0.95
CA LEU A 142 -36.36 -13.43 -0.01
C LEU A 142 -36.57 -14.10 1.35
N PHE A 143 -35.53 -14.70 1.94
CA PHE A 143 -35.61 -15.46 3.19
C PHE A 143 -36.23 -14.65 4.34
N LYS A 144 -36.01 -13.33 4.36
CA LYS A 144 -36.61 -12.41 5.35
C LYS A 144 -38.14 -12.24 5.24
N ASN A 145 -38.75 -12.68 4.14
CA ASN A 145 -40.19 -12.66 3.89
C ASN A 145 -40.83 -14.05 4.04
N ILE A 146 -40.05 -15.12 4.19
CA ILE A 146 -40.55 -16.50 4.26
C ILE A 146 -41.06 -16.81 5.67
N ASN A 147 -42.29 -17.30 5.77
CA ASN A 147 -42.79 -17.94 6.98
C ASN A 147 -42.60 -19.47 6.85
N TRP A 148 -41.47 -19.97 7.34
CA TRP A 148 -41.04 -21.36 7.14
C TRP A 148 -42.10 -22.40 7.56
N ALA A 149 -42.82 -22.15 8.65
CA ALA A 149 -43.88 -23.04 9.13
C ALA A 149 -45.15 -23.04 8.25
N LYS A 150 -45.52 -21.90 7.65
CA LYS A 150 -46.65 -21.82 6.70
C LYS A 150 -46.29 -22.27 5.28
N MET A 151 -45.00 -22.37 4.96
CA MET A 151 -44.49 -22.74 3.64
C MET A 151 -43.80 -24.11 3.63
N ASP A 152 -43.94 -24.91 4.69
CA ASP A 152 -43.40 -26.27 4.73
C ASP A 152 -43.96 -27.12 3.58
N GLY A 153 -43.11 -27.92 2.96
CA GLY A 153 -43.43 -28.68 1.76
C GLY A 153 -43.60 -27.87 0.47
N GLN A 154 -43.55 -26.53 0.47
CA GLN A 154 -43.62 -25.73 -0.76
C GLN A 154 -42.29 -25.69 -1.51
N VAL A 155 -42.33 -25.53 -2.83
CA VAL A 155 -41.13 -25.33 -3.67
C VAL A 155 -40.91 -23.83 -3.88
N ILE A 156 -39.68 -23.36 -3.69
CA ILE A 156 -39.27 -21.97 -3.88
C ILE A 156 -38.09 -21.85 -4.85
N ASN A 157 -38.13 -20.81 -5.69
CA ASN A 157 -36.99 -20.30 -6.43
C ASN A 157 -36.36 -19.15 -5.63
N PHE A 158 -35.04 -19.11 -5.46
CA PHE A 158 -34.35 -18.00 -4.79
C PHE A 158 -32.93 -17.79 -5.32
N ARG A 159 -32.38 -16.59 -5.10
CA ARG A 159 -30.98 -16.26 -5.38
C ARG A 159 -30.21 -16.08 -4.07
N ALA A 160 -29.13 -16.82 -3.86
CA ALA A 160 -28.31 -16.77 -2.65
C ALA A 160 -26.81 -16.80 -2.96
N ARG A 161 -25.97 -16.60 -1.94
CA ARG A 161 -24.56 -17.01 -1.98
C ARG A 161 -24.40 -18.38 -1.33
N MET A 162 -23.53 -19.22 -1.88
CA MET A 162 -22.99 -20.37 -1.15
C MET A 162 -22.05 -19.84 -0.06
N HIS A 163 -22.39 -20.07 1.21
CA HIS A 163 -21.69 -19.52 2.37
C HIS A 163 -20.59 -20.47 2.87
N THR A 164 -20.94 -21.74 3.01
CA THR A 164 -20.03 -22.87 3.22
C THR A 164 -20.66 -24.13 2.63
N LEU A 165 -19.88 -25.20 2.49
CA LEU A 165 -20.27 -26.47 1.88
C LEU A 165 -19.60 -27.63 2.62
N ARG A 166 -20.37 -28.67 2.96
CA ARG A 166 -19.88 -29.90 3.59
C ARG A 166 -20.24 -31.10 2.71
N ARG A 167 -19.22 -31.71 2.10
CA ARG A 167 -19.35 -32.99 1.39
C ARG A 167 -19.64 -34.11 2.41
N MET A 168 -20.64 -34.94 2.14
CA MET A 168 -20.92 -36.13 2.95
C MET A 168 -20.60 -37.43 2.20
N SER A 169 -20.79 -37.47 0.88
CA SER A 169 -20.35 -38.58 0.02
C SER A 169 -20.16 -38.11 -1.44
N ALA A 170 -20.05 -39.02 -2.41
CA ALA A 170 -20.20 -38.69 -3.83
C ALA A 170 -21.67 -38.42 -4.24
N LYS A 171 -22.62 -38.78 -3.38
CA LYS A 171 -24.07 -38.74 -3.64
C LYS A 171 -24.81 -37.69 -2.81
N LEU A 172 -24.14 -37.03 -1.86
CA LEU A 172 -24.75 -36.12 -0.89
C LEU A 172 -23.79 -34.99 -0.50
N VAL A 173 -24.26 -33.75 -0.60
CA VAL A 173 -23.58 -32.55 -0.15
C VAL A 173 -24.54 -31.61 0.56
N PHE A 174 -24.14 -31.09 1.72
CA PHE A 174 -24.84 -30.02 2.43
C PHE A 174 -24.26 -28.67 2.03
N ILE A 175 -25.13 -27.70 1.75
CA ILE A 175 -24.78 -26.36 1.28
C ILE A 175 -25.45 -25.36 2.20
N VAL A 176 -24.71 -24.44 2.84
CA VAL A 176 -25.35 -23.34 3.56
C VAL A 176 -25.55 -22.18 2.58
N PHE A 177 -26.80 -21.77 2.37
CA PHE A 177 -27.16 -20.64 1.53
C PHE A 177 -27.32 -19.38 2.38
N ARG A 178 -26.71 -18.26 1.98
CA ARG A 178 -26.85 -16.94 2.64
C ARG A 178 -27.58 -15.92 1.75
N GLN A 179 -28.58 -15.26 2.33
CA GLN A 179 -29.13 -13.99 1.85
C GLN A 179 -28.96 -12.93 2.94
N GLN A 180 -28.04 -11.99 2.74
CA GLN A 180 -27.70 -10.94 3.71
C GLN A 180 -27.35 -11.52 5.09
N THR A 181 -28.20 -11.31 6.10
CA THR A 181 -28.04 -11.80 7.49
C THR A 181 -28.58 -13.22 7.71
N ILE A 182 -29.37 -13.77 6.79
CA ILE A 182 -30.05 -15.07 6.98
C ILE A 182 -29.30 -16.18 6.26
N THR A 183 -29.02 -17.26 6.98
CA THR A 183 -28.47 -18.52 6.49
C THR A 183 -29.43 -19.69 6.73
N ILE A 184 -29.46 -20.65 5.80
CA ILE A 184 -30.25 -21.89 5.86
C ILE A 184 -29.47 -23.05 5.21
N GLN A 185 -29.66 -24.28 5.70
CA GLN A 185 -29.10 -25.48 5.09
C GLN A 185 -29.92 -25.92 3.87
N GLY A 186 -29.22 -26.29 2.80
CA GLY A 186 -29.73 -27.01 1.65
C GLY A 186 -29.09 -28.40 1.54
N VAL A 187 -29.90 -29.37 1.14
CA VAL A 187 -29.53 -30.77 0.96
C VAL A 187 -29.59 -31.09 -0.53
N LEU A 188 -28.44 -31.29 -1.16
CA LEU A 188 -28.33 -31.75 -2.55
C LEU A 188 -27.90 -33.22 -2.56
N GLN A 189 -28.82 -34.09 -2.99
CA GLN A 189 -28.63 -35.54 -3.02
C GLN A 189 -28.90 -36.08 -4.42
N SER A 190 -28.02 -36.94 -4.94
CA SER A 190 -28.22 -37.58 -6.24
C SER A 190 -29.43 -38.54 -6.19
N PHE A 191 -30.35 -38.39 -7.12
CA PHE A 191 -31.57 -39.17 -7.22
C PHE A 191 -31.79 -39.62 -8.67
N LYS A 192 -31.99 -40.93 -8.84
CA LYS A 192 -32.45 -41.52 -10.10
C LYS A 192 -33.91 -41.94 -9.90
N PRO A 193 -34.86 -41.44 -10.72
CA PRO A 193 -36.26 -41.85 -10.60
C PRO A 193 -36.41 -43.37 -10.81
N SER A 194 -37.22 -43.99 -9.97
CA SER A 194 -37.88 -45.25 -10.32
C SER A 194 -38.93 -44.95 -11.40
N GLU A 195 -39.24 -45.94 -12.24
CA GLU A 195 -40.11 -45.75 -13.40
C GLU A 195 -41.47 -45.13 -13.01
N GLY A 196 -41.77 -43.95 -13.58
CA GLY A 196 -43.07 -43.29 -13.47
C GLY A 196 -43.24 -42.23 -12.37
N GLN A 197 -42.27 -41.95 -11.48
CA GLN A 197 -42.49 -41.00 -10.37
C GLN A 197 -41.35 -39.99 -10.11
N SER A 198 -41.30 -38.88 -10.86
CA SER A 198 -40.78 -37.59 -10.39
C SER A 198 -41.07 -36.43 -11.36
N GLU A 199 -41.54 -35.29 -10.85
CA GLU A 199 -41.74 -34.06 -11.65
C GLU A 199 -40.44 -33.24 -11.86
N HIS A 200 -39.33 -33.60 -11.20
CA HIS A 200 -38.14 -32.75 -11.07
C HIS A 200 -36.85 -33.31 -11.71
N GLY A 201 -36.98 -34.36 -12.54
CA GLY A 201 -35.86 -34.93 -13.30
C GLY A 201 -34.86 -35.75 -12.48
N THR A 202 -33.66 -35.97 -13.05
CA THR A 202 -32.59 -36.80 -12.45
C THR A 202 -31.48 -35.92 -11.89
N ILE A 203 -31.27 -35.95 -10.57
CA ILE A 203 -30.10 -35.31 -9.93
C ILE A 203 -28.92 -36.27 -10.05
N SER A 204 -27.98 -35.97 -10.95
CA SER A 204 -26.84 -36.85 -11.24
C SER A 204 -25.73 -36.74 -10.17
N GLU A 205 -24.91 -37.78 -10.03
CA GLU A 205 -23.69 -37.72 -9.21
C GLU A 205 -22.70 -36.67 -9.77
N GLN A 206 -22.76 -36.41 -11.09
CA GLN A 206 -22.01 -35.33 -11.73
C GLN A 206 -22.47 -33.93 -11.29
N MET A 207 -23.77 -33.72 -11.04
CA MET A 207 -24.30 -32.47 -10.47
C MET A 207 -23.76 -32.26 -9.06
N VAL A 208 -23.82 -33.29 -8.20
CA VAL A 208 -23.26 -33.24 -6.83
C VAL A 208 -21.78 -32.89 -6.87
N ARG A 209 -20.98 -33.60 -7.68
CA ARG A 209 -19.55 -33.34 -7.90
C ARG A 209 -19.29 -31.94 -8.45
N THR A 210 -20.11 -31.43 -9.36
CA THR A 210 -19.92 -30.10 -9.96
C THR A 210 -20.16 -28.99 -8.92
N VAL A 211 -21.22 -29.10 -8.12
CA VAL A 211 -21.57 -28.12 -7.08
C VAL A 211 -20.58 -28.20 -5.90
N GLU A 212 -20.01 -29.37 -5.60
CA GLU A 212 -18.89 -29.52 -4.64
C GLU A 212 -17.68 -28.63 -5.00
N HIS A 213 -17.44 -28.40 -6.29
CA HIS A 213 -16.33 -27.56 -6.79
C HIS A 213 -16.67 -26.07 -6.93
N TYR A 214 -17.87 -25.62 -6.53
CA TYR A 214 -18.21 -24.19 -6.51
C TYR A 214 -17.59 -23.51 -5.27
N PRO A 215 -16.71 -22.50 -5.43
CA PRO A 215 -16.09 -21.86 -4.27
C PRO A 215 -17.12 -21.09 -3.42
N ALA A 216 -16.85 -20.95 -2.13
CA ALA A 216 -17.60 -20.08 -1.24
C ALA A 216 -17.72 -18.65 -1.80
N GLU A 217 -18.80 -17.95 -1.41
CA GLU A 217 -19.27 -16.67 -1.96
C GLU A 217 -19.81 -16.71 -3.41
N THR A 218 -19.77 -17.85 -4.10
CA THR A 218 -20.41 -18.03 -5.43
C THR A 218 -21.91 -17.71 -5.37
N ILE A 219 -22.42 -16.93 -6.34
CA ILE A 219 -23.85 -16.59 -6.44
C ILE A 219 -24.56 -17.68 -7.25
N VAL A 220 -25.63 -18.22 -6.67
CA VAL A 220 -26.48 -19.26 -7.29
C VAL A 220 -27.93 -18.81 -7.32
N VAL A 221 -28.66 -19.27 -8.34
CA VAL A 221 -30.13 -19.37 -8.32
C VAL A 221 -30.48 -20.84 -8.10
N VAL A 222 -31.42 -21.09 -7.20
CA VAL A 222 -31.71 -22.43 -6.66
C VAL A 222 -33.22 -22.64 -6.63
N HIS A 223 -33.66 -23.79 -7.13
CA HIS A 223 -35.01 -24.32 -6.86
C HIS A 223 -34.90 -25.40 -5.79
N ALA A 224 -35.70 -25.29 -4.73
CA ALA A 224 -35.70 -26.24 -3.63
C ALA A 224 -37.06 -26.32 -2.93
N LYS A 225 -37.37 -27.49 -2.36
CA LYS A 225 -38.54 -27.70 -1.49
C LYS A 225 -38.17 -27.44 -0.04
N ILE A 226 -38.93 -26.57 0.63
CA ILE A 226 -38.84 -26.38 2.08
C ILE A 226 -39.26 -27.68 2.77
N ARG A 227 -38.48 -28.12 3.75
CA ARG A 227 -38.81 -29.24 4.64
C ARG A 227 -38.40 -28.90 6.06
N LYS A 228 -39.18 -29.33 7.05
CA LYS A 228 -38.68 -29.41 8.44
C LYS A 228 -37.43 -30.32 8.49
N SER A 229 -36.37 -29.85 9.14
CA SER A 229 -35.11 -30.59 9.26
C SER A 229 -35.23 -31.75 10.26
N LEU A 230 -34.44 -32.82 10.03
CA LEU A 230 -34.37 -33.99 10.91
C LEU A 230 -33.59 -33.71 12.21
N GLN A 231 -32.72 -32.69 12.21
CA GLN A 231 -31.92 -32.26 13.36
C GLN A 231 -31.74 -30.74 13.34
N ILE A 232 -31.57 -30.13 14.52
CA ILE A 232 -31.39 -28.68 14.69
C ILE A 232 -30.08 -28.23 14.02
N VAL A 233 -30.17 -27.43 12.96
CA VAL A 233 -29.01 -26.95 12.20
C VAL A 233 -28.31 -25.81 12.94
N LYS A 234 -27.43 -26.15 13.90
CA LYS A 234 -26.71 -25.17 14.74
C LYS A 234 -25.97 -24.07 13.94
N ASN A 235 -25.41 -24.41 12.76
CA ASN A 235 -24.54 -23.50 11.98
C ASN A 235 -25.27 -22.65 10.93
N ALA A 236 -26.59 -22.49 11.03
CA ALA A 236 -27.41 -21.62 10.19
C ALA A 236 -28.41 -20.83 11.05
N THR A 237 -28.87 -19.65 10.62
CA THR A 237 -29.87 -18.86 11.38
C THR A 237 -31.29 -19.45 11.32
N VAL A 238 -31.55 -20.33 10.35
CA VAL A 238 -32.77 -21.13 10.29
C VAL A 238 -32.41 -22.54 10.72
N HIS A 239 -32.81 -22.90 11.95
CA HIS A 239 -32.39 -24.14 12.60
C HIS A 239 -33.34 -25.32 12.32
N ASP A 240 -34.65 -25.07 12.29
CA ASP A 240 -35.70 -26.11 12.23
C ASP A 240 -36.08 -26.54 10.81
N TYR A 241 -35.58 -25.85 9.78
CA TYR A 241 -35.95 -26.05 8.38
C TYR A 241 -34.72 -26.10 7.48
N GLU A 242 -34.83 -26.94 6.45
CA GLU A 242 -33.82 -27.09 5.40
C GLU A 242 -34.48 -27.14 4.01
N LEU A 243 -33.66 -27.04 2.98
CA LEU A 243 -34.07 -26.95 1.59
C LEU A 243 -33.64 -28.20 0.83
N GLN A 244 -34.58 -29.07 0.43
CA GLN A 244 -34.27 -30.17 -0.49
C GLN A 244 -34.03 -29.57 -1.88
N VAL A 245 -32.79 -29.57 -2.34
CA VAL A 245 -32.36 -28.88 -3.56
C VAL A 245 -32.66 -29.72 -4.80
N TYR A 246 -33.28 -29.10 -5.81
CA TYR A 246 -33.54 -29.70 -7.12
C TYR A 246 -32.68 -29.10 -8.22
N GLU A 247 -32.48 -27.78 -8.22
CA GLU A 247 -31.69 -27.05 -9.24
C GLU A 247 -30.67 -26.11 -8.60
N VAL A 248 -29.47 -25.96 -9.19
CA VAL A 248 -28.39 -25.06 -8.72
C VAL A 248 -27.68 -24.41 -9.90
N HIS A 249 -28.16 -23.25 -10.33
CA HIS A 249 -27.58 -22.49 -11.44
C HIS A 249 -26.55 -21.47 -10.94
N ARG A 250 -25.28 -21.64 -11.31
CA ARG A 250 -24.24 -20.61 -11.10
C ARG A 250 -24.57 -19.36 -11.92
N VAL A 251 -24.75 -18.22 -11.25
CA VAL A 251 -25.07 -16.93 -11.89
C VAL A 251 -23.82 -16.27 -12.50
N VAL A 252 -22.68 -16.39 -11.83
CA VAL A 252 -21.40 -15.81 -12.26
C VAL A 252 -20.25 -16.65 -11.69
N PRO A 253 -19.20 -16.97 -12.48
CA PRO A 253 -17.99 -17.57 -11.93
C PRO A 253 -17.18 -16.53 -11.14
N LEU A 254 -16.47 -16.98 -10.11
CA LEU A 254 -15.42 -16.18 -9.47
C LEU A 254 -14.18 -16.20 -10.38
N THR A 255 -13.67 -15.01 -10.74
CA THR A 255 -12.40 -14.83 -11.48
C THR A 255 -11.20 -15.09 -10.58
N GLU A 256 -11.30 -14.69 -9.31
CA GLU A 256 -10.26 -14.81 -8.28
C GLU A 256 -10.85 -15.42 -7.01
N ASN A 257 -10.01 -16.05 -6.19
CA ASN A 257 -10.42 -16.56 -4.88
C ASN A 257 -10.53 -15.43 -3.87
N VAL A 258 -11.54 -15.49 -3.00
CA VAL A 258 -11.68 -14.53 -1.90
C VAL A 258 -10.53 -14.67 -0.88
N PRO A 259 -10.04 -13.56 -0.29
CA PRO A 259 -8.89 -13.57 0.64
C PRO A 259 -9.17 -14.30 1.97
N PHE A 260 -10.44 -14.42 2.34
CA PHE A 260 -11.00 -15.25 3.41
C PHE A 260 -12.47 -15.52 3.07
N THR A 261 -13.10 -16.58 3.58
CA THR A 261 -14.54 -16.76 3.44
C THR A 261 -15.30 -16.03 4.55
N VAL A 262 -16.56 -15.70 4.30
CA VAL A 262 -17.43 -15.08 5.32
C VAL A 262 -17.69 -16.05 6.47
N TYR A 263 -17.78 -17.35 6.19
CA TYR A 263 -17.93 -18.40 7.21
C TYR A 263 -16.73 -18.44 8.17
N ASP A 264 -15.50 -18.35 7.66
CA ASP A 264 -14.30 -18.29 8.50
C ASP A 264 -14.34 -17.03 9.38
N ALA A 265 -14.62 -15.87 8.77
CA ALA A 265 -14.64 -14.57 9.44
C ALA A 265 -15.67 -14.47 10.59
N GLU A 266 -16.67 -15.35 10.61
CA GLU A 266 -17.71 -15.41 11.63
C GLU A 266 -17.43 -16.50 12.69
N ASN A 267 -16.89 -17.66 12.31
CA ASN A 267 -16.78 -18.82 13.22
C ASN A 267 -15.43 -18.98 13.93
N ILE A 268 -14.43 -18.14 13.61
CA ILE A 268 -13.06 -18.13 14.19
C ILE A 268 -12.96 -18.24 15.72
N ASN A 269 -13.99 -17.82 16.47
CA ASN A 269 -14.02 -17.90 17.94
C ASN A 269 -14.93 -19.01 18.49
N ARG A 270 -15.84 -19.59 17.68
CA ARG A 270 -16.86 -20.57 18.11
C ARG A 270 -16.33 -21.99 18.30
N GLU A 271 -15.18 -22.32 17.71
CA GLU A 271 -14.41 -23.57 17.95
C GLU A 271 -13.73 -23.61 19.35
N LYS A 272 -14.38 -23.00 20.36
CA LYS A 272 -14.01 -23.08 21.77
C LYS A 272 -15.02 -23.86 22.61
N GLU A 273 -16.28 -23.91 22.18
CA GLU A 273 -17.38 -24.44 22.99
C GLU A 273 -17.71 -25.88 22.58
N ILE A 274 -17.70 -26.18 21.28
CA ILE A 274 -18.05 -27.52 20.74
C ILE A 274 -17.09 -28.61 21.24
N ASP A 275 -15.79 -28.30 21.39
CA ASP A 275 -14.76 -29.23 21.91
C ASP A 275 -14.94 -29.57 23.42
N MET A 276 -15.94 -29.00 24.12
CA MET A 276 -16.21 -29.28 25.55
C MET A 276 -17.50 -30.06 25.81
N ASP A 277 -18.46 -30.09 24.87
CA ASP A 277 -19.74 -30.81 25.07
C ASP A 277 -19.61 -32.32 24.82
N ASP A 278 -18.78 -32.74 23.86
CA ASP A 278 -18.71 -34.12 23.33
C ASP A 278 -18.01 -35.15 24.25
N ASP A 279 -17.42 -34.75 25.39
CA ASP A 279 -16.69 -35.62 26.33
C ASP A 279 -17.44 -35.86 27.66
N SER A 280 -18.77 -35.69 27.67
CA SER A 280 -19.63 -35.80 28.86
C SER A 280 -20.70 -36.91 28.77
N GLY A 281 -20.33 -38.06 28.21
CA GLY A 281 -21.18 -39.25 28.15
C GLY A 281 -21.10 -40.12 29.41
N ASP A 282 -21.90 -39.83 30.44
CA ASP A 282 -22.25 -40.78 31.52
C ASP A 282 -23.70 -40.58 32.00
N ASP A 283 -24.33 -41.65 32.48
CA ASP A 283 -25.77 -41.73 32.73
C ASP A 283 -26.15 -41.27 34.16
N SER A 284 -27.00 -40.24 34.29
CA SER A 284 -27.98 -40.18 35.39
C SER A 284 -29.16 -39.24 35.13
N VAL A 285 -30.37 -39.70 35.46
CA VAL A 285 -31.61 -38.92 35.36
C VAL A 285 -31.93 -38.29 36.72
N ALA A 286 -32.02 -36.97 36.79
CA ALA A 286 -32.54 -36.25 37.96
C ALA A 286 -33.39 -35.03 37.55
N THR A 287 -34.50 -34.83 38.26
CA THR A 287 -35.53 -33.81 38.00
C THR A 287 -35.09 -32.37 38.28
N SER A 288 -35.75 -31.43 37.61
CA SER A 288 -35.64 -29.99 37.86
C SER A 288 -36.32 -29.53 39.16
N GLN A 289 -35.73 -28.55 39.84
CA GLN A 289 -36.38 -27.28 40.24
C GLN A 289 -35.36 -26.28 40.83
N PRO A 290 -35.68 -24.97 40.93
CA PRO A 290 -34.71 -23.92 41.22
C PRO A 290 -34.52 -23.66 42.73
N MET A 291 -33.36 -23.07 43.08
CA MET A 291 -33.06 -22.53 44.41
C MET A 291 -32.69 -21.05 44.32
N SER A 292 -33.19 -20.26 45.26
CA SER A 292 -32.95 -18.81 45.41
C SER A 292 -31.83 -18.54 46.46
N PRO A 293 -31.41 -17.28 46.72
CA PRO A 293 -30.10 -16.98 47.35
C PRO A 293 -30.14 -16.98 48.90
N ILE A 294 -28.97 -16.83 49.55
CA ILE A 294 -28.67 -16.41 50.96
C ILE A 294 -27.22 -16.84 51.33
N PRO A 295 -26.39 -16.11 52.12
CA PRO A 295 -26.24 -14.66 52.36
C PRO A 295 -24.72 -14.22 52.41
N THR A 296 -24.42 -13.08 53.05
CA THR A 296 -23.08 -12.62 53.54
C THR A 296 -22.62 -13.41 54.80
N ASP A 297 -21.34 -13.49 55.21
CA ASP A 297 -20.59 -12.40 55.89
C ASP A 297 -19.10 -12.75 56.25
N THR A 298 -18.22 -11.73 56.23
CA THR A 298 -16.92 -11.45 56.95
C THR A 298 -15.92 -12.56 57.45
N PRO A 299 -14.79 -12.24 58.12
CA PRO A 299 -13.65 -11.41 57.67
C PRO A 299 -12.23 -12.04 57.90
N LYS A 300 -11.16 -11.44 57.34
CA LYS A 300 -9.77 -11.51 57.90
C LYS A 300 -8.84 -10.41 57.37
N GLY A 301 -7.74 -10.15 58.07
CA GLY A 301 -6.95 -8.90 58.00
C GLY A 301 -5.51 -8.96 57.42
N PRO A 302 -4.71 -7.88 57.60
CA PRO A 302 -3.40 -7.59 56.95
C PRO A 302 -2.21 -8.41 57.54
N PRO A 303 -0.94 -8.35 57.01
CA PRO A 303 -0.24 -7.27 56.26
C PRO A 303 0.46 -7.76 54.94
N ALA A 304 1.41 -7.09 54.26
CA ALA A 304 2.33 -5.97 54.57
C ALA A 304 2.78 -5.15 53.30
N ARG A 305 3.96 -4.49 53.35
CA ARG A 305 4.58 -3.67 52.27
C ARG A 305 6.01 -4.12 51.94
N ALA A 306 6.35 -4.24 50.64
CA ALA A 306 7.68 -4.14 49.99
C ALA A 306 7.57 -4.77 48.57
N SER A 307 8.29 -4.37 47.51
CA SER A 307 9.18 -3.24 47.24
C SER A 307 9.11 -2.90 45.73
N THR A 308 9.54 -1.71 45.32
CA THR A 308 9.74 -1.36 43.91
C THR A 308 10.86 -2.18 43.27
N ASP A 309 10.62 -2.78 42.09
CA ASP A 309 11.47 -2.59 40.89
C ASP A 309 10.89 -3.27 39.62
N LEU A 310 11.61 -3.19 38.49
CA LEU A 310 11.39 -3.94 37.22
C LEU A 310 10.29 -3.45 36.25
N ALA A 311 9.90 -2.18 36.30
CA ALA A 311 9.11 -1.52 35.23
C ALA A 311 9.96 -1.02 34.03
N ARG A 312 11.06 -1.71 33.68
CA ARG A 312 11.97 -1.33 32.57
C ARG A 312 12.66 -2.54 31.91
N HIS A 313 12.00 -3.23 30.96
CA HIS A 313 12.61 -3.90 29.78
C HIS A 313 11.53 -4.65 28.95
N ALA A 314 10.77 -3.93 28.11
CA ALA A 314 9.81 -4.54 27.17
C ALA A 314 9.70 -3.84 25.78
N PHE A 315 10.44 -2.75 25.56
CA PHE A 315 10.45 -2.00 24.30
C PHE A 315 11.85 -1.96 23.67
N ALA A 316 12.27 -3.06 23.06
CA ALA A 316 13.41 -3.12 22.15
C ALA A 316 13.29 -4.31 21.18
N LYS A 317 13.74 -4.13 19.93
CA LYS A 317 13.81 -5.15 18.85
C LYS A 317 12.49 -5.74 18.35
N LEU A 318 11.77 -4.93 17.55
CA LEU A 318 11.04 -5.47 16.40
C LEU A 318 12.00 -5.47 15.19
N ASP A 319 12.74 -6.57 15.01
CA ASP A 319 13.62 -6.74 13.85
C ASP A 319 12.81 -6.99 12.57
N ASN A 320 13.02 -6.15 11.56
CA ASN A 320 12.19 -6.09 10.36
C ASN A 320 12.59 -7.16 9.31
N LYS A 321 12.28 -8.44 9.57
CA LYS A 321 12.55 -9.56 8.65
C LYS A 321 11.47 -10.64 8.67
N ASN A 322 10.55 -10.57 7.70
CA ASN A 322 9.87 -11.66 6.96
C ASN A 322 8.51 -11.16 6.42
N LEU A 323 8.53 -10.43 5.31
CA LEU A 323 7.32 -9.99 4.58
C LEU A 323 7.31 -10.53 3.15
N GLU A 324 7.60 -11.82 2.97
CA GLU A 324 7.61 -12.47 1.66
C GLU A 324 7.14 -13.93 1.76
N SER A 325 6.38 -14.37 0.76
CA SER A 325 5.78 -15.72 0.60
C SER A 325 4.84 -16.22 1.72
N ARG A 326 3.54 -16.36 1.38
CA ARG A 326 2.63 -17.40 1.93
C ARG A 326 1.27 -17.39 1.22
N THR A 327 1.24 -18.01 0.04
CA THR A 327 0.02 -18.31 -0.71
C THR A 327 -0.47 -19.74 -0.45
N SER A 328 -1.77 -19.97 -0.64
CA SER A 328 -2.51 -21.25 -0.48
C SER A 328 -2.77 -21.78 0.95
N MET A 329 -4.05 -22.02 1.24
CA MET A 329 -4.58 -22.64 2.45
C MET A 329 -4.00 -24.04 2.68
N ASP A 330 -3.93 -24.49 3.94
CA ASP A 330 -3.44 -25.81 4.33
C ASP A 330 -4.34 -26.39 5.44
N THR A 331 -5.36 -27.17 5.06
CA THR A 331 -6.49 -27.56 5.91
C THR A 331 -6.19 -28.76 6.82
N ASN A 332 -5.05 -28.73 7.52
CA ASN A 332 -4.68 -29.73 8.54
C ASN A 332 -3.54 -29.20 9.42
N ASN A 333 -3.88 -28.33 10.38
CA ASN A 333 -3.13 -28.07 11.62
C ASN A 333 -3.95 -27.19 12.57
N ASN A 334 -4.38 -27.72 13.73
CA ASN A 334 -5.19 -26.96 14.71
C ASN A 334 -4.32 -25.98 15.52
N GLN A 335 -3.95 -24.86 14.90
CA GLN A 335 -3.44 -23.67 15.59
C GLN A 335 -4.34 -22.48 15.29
N LYS A 336 -5.17 -22.13 16.28
CA LYS A 336 -6.18 -21.07 16.28
C LYS A 336 -5.61 -19.77 15.68
N ARG A 337 -6.09 -19.38 14.49
CA ARG A 337 -5.70 -18.15 13.77
C ARG A 337 -6.86 -17.18 13.71
N SER A 338 -6.87 -16.20 14.61
CA SER A 338 -7.76 -15.06 14.49
C SER A 338 -7.43 -14.26 13.21
N LEU A 339 -8.44 -13.98 12.40
CA LEU A 339 -8.32 -13.14 11.20
C LEU A 339 -8.13 -11.68 11.64
N PRO A 340 -6.95 -11.06 11.44
CA PRO A 340 -6.69 -9.75 12.01
C PRO A 340 -7.61 -8.68 11.43
N GLN A 341 -8.07 -7.73 12.26
CA GLN A 341 -8.97 -6.64 11.83
C GLN A 341 -8.41 -5.86 10.61
N ARG A 342 -7.08 -5.67 10.53
CA ARG A 342 -6.41 -5.09 9.36
C ARG A 342 -6.65 -5.87 8.07
N VAL A 343 -6.71 -7.20 8.10
CA VAL A 343 -7.01 -8.03 6.92
C VAL A 343 -8.48 -7.90 6.52
N ARG A 344 -9.39 -7.81 7.50
CA ARG A 344 -10.82 -7.54 7.26
C ARG A 344 -11.03 -6.17 6.60
N LEU A 345 -10.46 -5.11 7.18
CA LEU A 345 -10.55 -3.73 6.68
C LEU A 345 -9.88 -3.55 5.30
N ASN A 346 -8.70 -4.15 5.07
CA ASN A 346 -8.05 -4.11 3.75
C ASN A 346 -8.86 -4.82 2.65
N ASN A 347 -9.79 -5.70 3.01
CA ASN A 347 -10.65 -6.46 2.09
C ASN A 347 -12.14 -6.20 2.38
N ARG A 348 -12.48 -4.93 2.69
CA ARG A 348 -13.78 -4.49 3.24
C ARG A 348 -15.00 -5.01 2.48
N ILE A 349 -14.91 -5.22 1.16
CA ILE A 349 -16.00 -5.74 0.30
C ILE A 349 -16.41 -7.20 0.65
N ILE A 350 -15.54 -8.00 1.28
CA ILE A 350 -15.90 -9.32 1.83
C ILE A 350 -16.38 -9.18 3.28
N ASP A 351 -15.68 -8.38 4.08
CA ASP A 351 -16.00 -8.11 5.49
C ASP A 351 -17.43 -7.57 5.67
N LEU A 352 -17.86 -6.63 4.81
CA LEU A 352 -19.22 -6.07 4.77
C LEU A 352 -20.32 -7.08 4.42
N ARG A 353 -19.97 -8.32 4.03
CA ARG A 353 -20.92 -9.41 3.78
C ARG A 353 -21.12 -10.32 4.99
N THR A 354 -20.36 -10.11 6.07
CA THR A 354 -20.58 -10.76 7.36
C THR A 354 -21.89 -10.26 7.97
N THR A 355 -22.58 -11.17 8.64
CA THR A 355 -23.81 -10.95 9.39
C THR A 355 -23.70 -9.77 10.38
N PRO A 356 -22.67 -9.62 11.24
CA PRO A 356 -22.55 -8.46 12.13
C PRO A 356 -22.31 -7.15 11.36
N ALA A 357 -21.49 -7.14 10.29
CA ALA A 357 -21.31 -5.91 9.51
C ALA A 357 -22.62 -5.49 8.81
N GLN A 358 -23.36 -6.44 8.25
CA GLN A 358 -24.69 -6.20 7.68
C GLN A 358 -25.67 -5.63 8.72
N ALA A 359 -25.62 -6.10 9.97
CA ALA A 359 -26.45 -5.59 11.06
C ALA A 359 -26.04 -4.17 11.50
N ILE A 360 -24.74 -3.91 11.71
CA ILE A 360 -24.21 -2.59 12.10
C ILE A 360 -24.68 -1.50 11.13
N PHE A 361 -24.60 -1.73 9.82
CA PHE A 361 -25.02 -0.74 8.82
C PHE A 361 -26.53 -0.59 8.65
N ARG A 362 -27.35 -1.57 9.09
CA ARG A 362 -28.80 -1.35 9.23
C ARG A 362 -29.13 -0.47 10.42
N ILE A 363 -28.49 -0.70 11.58
CA ILE A 363 -28.64 0.15 12.76
C ILE A 363 -28.20 1.58 12.43
N GLN A 364 -27.04 1.77 11.81
CA GLN A 364 -26.56 3.09 11.38
C GLN A 364 -27.52 3.79 10.41
N SER A 365 -28.08 3.06 9.43
CA SER A 365 -29.12 3.61 8.56
C SER A 365 -30.41 3.96 9.33
N GLY A 366 -30.73 3.22 10.39
CA GLY A 366 -31.82 3.51 11.32
C GLY A 366 -31.59 4.75 12.17
N ILE A 367 -30.35 4.98 12.62
CA ILE A 367 -29.93 6.20 13.35
C ILE A 367 -30.20 7.43 12.48
N CYS A 368 -29.75 7.43 11.22
CA CYS A 368 -30.01 8.53 10.28
C CYS A 368 -31.49 8.69 9.91
N ASN A 369 -32.31 7.64 9.98
CA ASN A 369 -33.75 7.74 9.77
C ASN A 369 -34.46 8.36 10.99
N LEU A 370 -34.09 7.96 12.21
CA LEU A 370 -34.67 8.49 13.45
C LEU A 370 -34.29 9.96 13.66
N PHE A 371 -33.04 10.34 13.39
CA PHE A 371 -32.58 11.72 13.46
C PHE A 371 -33.46 12.64 12.60
N ARG A 372 -33.64 12.30 11.31
CA ARG A 372 -34.56 13.01 10.41
C ARG A 372 -35.98 13.03 10.96
N SER A 373 -36.59 11.85 11.11
CA SER A 373 -38.01 11.75 11.46
C SER A 373 -38.36 12.36 12.81
N TYR A 374 -37.42 12.48 13.75
CA TYR A 374 -37.61 13.27 14.96
C TYR A 374 -37.59 14.77 14.64
N LEU A 375 -36.53 15.28 14.00
CA LEU A 375 -36.37 16.70 13.71
C LEU A 375 -37.44 17.25 12.75
N ASP A 376 -37.90 16.44 11.78
CA ASP A 376 -39.04 16.73 10.90
C ASP A 376 -40.31 17.02 11.73
N THR A 377 -40.55 16.26 12.81
CA THR A 377 -41.69 16.53 13.74
C THR A 377 -41.47 17.73 14.66
N GLN A 378 -40.24 18.24 14.77
CA GLN A 378 -39.90 19.47 15.49
C GLN A 378 -39.83 20.70 14.58
N GLY A 379 -40.24 20.57 13.31
CA GLY A 379 -40.31 21.66 12.32
C GLY A 379 -38.97 22.03 11.68
N PHE A 380 -37.97 21.15 11.70
CA PHE A 380 -36.68 21.41 11.06
C PHE A 380 -36.71 21.16 9.55
N ILE A 381 -35.79 21.81 8.83
CA ILE A 381 -35.56 21.65 7.39
C ILE A 381 -34.21 20.97 7.15
N GLU A 382 -34.16 19.91 6.32
CA GLU A 382 -32.89 19.32 5.85
C GLU A 382 -32.22 20.26 4.83
N ILE A 383 -30.99 20.69 5.12
CA ILE A 383 -30.18 21.54 4.24
C ILE A 383 -28.95 20.77 3.72
N HIS A 384 -28.39 21.23 2.59
CA HIS A 384 -27.22 20.63 1.96
C HIS A 384 -26.18 21.72 1.66
N THR A 385 -25.08 21.73 2.41
CA THR A 385 -24.11 22.84 2.40
C THR A 385 -22.84 22.50 1.60
N PRO A 386 -22.22 23.49 0.91
CA PRO A 386 -21.03 23.24 0.10
C PRO A 386 -19.84 22.81 0.96
N LYS A 387 -19.22 21.68 0.61
CA LYS A 387 -18.03 21.15 1.30
C LYS A 387 -16.70 21.71 0.77
N LEU A 388 -16.76 22.63 -0.21
CA LEU A 388 -15.62 23.40 -0.73
C LEU A 388 -15.74 24.83 -0.22
N GLN A 389 -14.69 25.34 0.42
CA GLN A 389 -14.64 26.67 1.03
C GLN A 389 -13.44 27.47 0.48
N GLY A 390 -13.59 28.79 0.37
CA GLY A 390 -12.56 29.70 -0.18
C GLY A 390 -11.38 29.99 0.75
N GLY A 391 -11.48 29.63 2.03
CA GLY A 391 -10.44 29.82 3.04
C GLY A 391 -10.57 28.81 4.18
N ALA A 392 -9.58 28.76 5.07
CA ALA A 392 -9.65 27.97 6.31
C ALA A 392 -10.61 28.64 7.31
N THR A 393 -11.65 27.91 7.72
CA THR A 393 -12.82 28.45 8.44
C THR A 393 -12.75 28.31 9.97
N GLU A 394 -11.97 27.38 10.50
CA GLU A 394 -11.77 27.15 11.94
C GLU A 394 -10.29 27.39 12.30
N SER A 395 -10.01 28.30 13.24
CA SER A 395 -8.63 28.70 13.57
C SER A 395 -7.88 27.63 14.36
N GLY A 396 -6.71 27.22 13.89
CA GLY A 396 -5.76 26.37 14.62
C GLY A 396 -5.79 24.88 14.24
N SER A 397 -6.86 24.43 13.59
CA SER A 397 -6.95 23.09 13.02
C SER A 397 -6.27 22.98 11.66
N THR A 398 -5.90 21.75 11.27
CA THR A 398 -5.38 21.48 9.92
C THR A 398 -6.54 21.24 8.95
N VAL A 399 -6.47 21.85 7.77
CA VAL A 399 -7.47 21.73 6.70
C VAL A 399 -6.89 20.98 5.49
N PHE A 400 -7.74 20.25 4.76
CA PHE A 400 -7.35 19.69 3.46
C PHE A 400 -7.45 20.76 2.38
N GLU A 401 -6.31 21.22 1.88
CA GLU A 401 -6.21 22.09 0.70
C GLU A 401 -6.32 21.28 -0.61
N LEU A 402 -7.01 21.84 -1.60
CA LEU A 402 -7.11 21.32 -2.96
C LEU A 402 -6.88 22.41 -4.02
N ASN A 403 -6.37 22.01 -5.19
CA ASN A 403 -6.26 22.88 -6.36
C ASN A 403 -7.62 22.96 -7.07
N TYR A 404 -8.25 24.14 -7.03
CA TYR A 404 -9.58 24.41 -7.56
C TYR A 404 -9.52 25.39 -8.75
N PHE A 405 -9.00 24.91 -9.88
CA PHE A 405 -8.74 25.67 -11.11
C PHE A 405 -7.61 26.73 -10.99
N GLY A 406 -6.49 26.35 -10.35
CA GLY A 406 -5.29 27.20 -10.23
C GLY A 406 -5.28 28.15 -9.03
N ARG A 407 -6.37 28.15 -8.25
CA ARG A 407 -6.52 28.79 -6.94
C ARG A 407 -6.72 27.69 -5.88
N SER A 408 -6.37 27.95 -4.63
CA SER A 408 -6.65 27.05 -3.52
C SER A 408 -8.15 27.05 -3.17
N ALA A 409 -8.64 25.91 -2.70
CA ALA A 409 -9.88 25.78 -1.93
C ALA A 409 -9.66 24.74 -0.83
N PHE A 410 -10.55 24.69 0.15
CA PHE A 410 -10.41 23.84 1.34
C PHE A 410 -11.64 22.98 1.56
N LEU A 411 -11.47 21.78 2.13
CA LEU A 411 -12.59 20.95 2.57
C LEU A 411 -13.15 21.44 3.91
N ALA A 412 -14.48 21.55 3.99
CA ALA A 412 -15.17 22.06 5.17
C ALA A 412 -14.98 21.15 6.39
N GLN A 413 -14.45 21.70 7.49
CA GLN A 413 -14.21 20.95 8.73
C GLN A 413 -15.47 20.69 9.56
N SER A 414 -16.52 21.47 9.29
CA SER A 414 -17.87 21.35 9.84
C SER A 414 -18.82 22.10 8.90
N PRO A 415 -20.14 21.82 8.92
CA PRO A 415 -21.13 22.68 8.28
C PRO A 415 -21.47 23.93 9.13
N GLN A 416 -20.75 24.17 10.24
CA GLN A 416 -21.15 25.09 11.30
C GLN A 416 -21.34 26.54 10.84
N LEU A 417 -20.50 27.05 9.94
CA LEU A 417 -20.68 28.40 9.40
C LEU A 417 -21.95 28.50 8.54
N ALA A 418 -22.17 27.54 7.65
CA ALA A 418 -23.32 27.53 6.74
C ALA A 418 -24.65 27.32 7.46
N LYS A 419 -24.70 26.49 8.51
CA LYS A 419 -25.87 26.36 9.39
C LYS A 419 -26.30 27.70 9.99
N GLN A 420 -25.35 28.46 10.55
CA GLN A 420 -25.63 29.77 11.14
C GLN A 420 -26.06 30.80 10.08
N MET A 421 -25.50 30.75 8.87
CA MET A 421 -25.95 31.58 7.74
C MET A 421 -27.40 31.25 7.32
N CYS A 422 -27.86 30.00 7.43
CA CYS A 422 -29.27 29.67 7.23
C CYS A 422 -30.17 30.22 8.36
N ILE A 423 -29.71 30.22 9.60
CA ILE A 423 -30.44 30.84 10.72
C ILE A 423 -30.54 32.37 10.54
N ALA A 424 -29.48 33.02 10.03
CA ALA A 424 -29.49 34.44 9.63
C ALA A 424 -30.20 34.70 8.27
N ALA A 425 -30.90 33.71 7.73
CA ALA A 425 -31.71 33.78 6.51
C ALA A 425 -33.12 33.20 6.74
N ASP A 426 -33.65 33.37 7.96
CA ASP A 426 -35.00 33.04 8.40
C ASP A 426 -35.43 31.55 8.25
N PHE A 427 -34.48 30.60 8.21
CA PHE A 427 -34.82 29.17 8.20
C PHE A 427 -35.28 28.61 9.55
N GLU A 428 -35.10 29.36 10.65
CA GLU A 428 -35.38 29.05 12.07
C GLU A 428 -34.74 27.76 12.66
N ARG A 429 -34.87 26.61 11.98
CA ARG A 429 -34.50 25.28 12.45
C ARG A 429 -33.97 24.43 11.29
N VAL A 430 -32.67 24.13 11.29
CA VAL A 430 -32.01 23.42 10.19
C VAL A 430 -31.22 22.22 10.66
N TYR A 431 -31.17 21.16 9.85
CA TYR A 431 -30.25 20.05 10.03
C TYR A 431 -29.56 19.63 8.73
N GLU A 432 -28.40 19.00 8.83
CA GLU A 432 -27.71 18.38 7.71
C GLU A 432 -27.18 17.01 8.10
N ILE A 433 -27.27 16.05 7.18
CA ILE A 433 -26.53 14.78 7.24
C ILE A 433 -25.55 14.76 6.07
N GLY A 434 -24.26 14.92 6.35
CA GLY A 434 -23.25 15.16 5.32
C GLY A 434 -21.83 14.77 5.70
N ALA A 435 -20.92 14.82 4.73
CA ALA A 435 -19.50 14.53 4.95
C ALA A 435 -18.81 15.67 5.73
N VAL A 436 -17.99 15.30 6.70
CA VAL A 436 -17.21 16.20 7.56
C VAL A 436 -15.74 15.75 7.57
N PHE A 437 -14.82 16.71 7.48
CA PHE A 437 -13.40 16.45 7.21
C PHE A 437 -12.50 16.92 8.35
N ARG A 438 -11.52 16.08 8.73
CA ARG A 438 -10.53 16.37 9.76
C ARG A 438 -9.15 15.98 9.23
N ALA A 439 -8.22 16.94 9.12
CA ALA A 439 -6.91 16.72 8.49
C ALA A 439 -5.77 16.51 9.51
N GLU A 440 -6.12 16.43 10.79
CA GLU A 440 -5.20 16.11 11.88
C GLU A 440 -4.63 14.68 11.70
N ASP A 441 -3.30 14.50 11.80
CA ASP A 441 -2.64 13.18 11.66
C ASP A 441 -2.84 12.30 12.92
N SER A 442 -4.09 11.94 13.18
CA SER A 442 -4.52 11.25 14.40
C SER A 442 -4.98 9.82 14.11
N ASN A 443 -4.02 8.92 13.90
CA ASN A 443 -4.30 7.50 13.60
C ASN A 443 -4.65 6.67 14.86
N THR A 444 -5.76 7.00 15.54
CA THR A 444 -6.27 6.28 16.73
C THR A 444 -7.40 5.29 16.37
N PRO A 445 -7.86 4.41 17.28
CA PRO A 445 -9.08 3.60 17.09
C PRO A 445 -10.40 4.39 17.09
N ARG A 446 -10.37 5.72 17.33
CA ARG A 446 -11.57 6.57 17.50
C ARG A 446 -11.69 7.70 16.47
N HIS A 447 -10.63 7.98 15.72
CA HIS A 447 -10.60 9.07 14.75
C HIS A 447 -10.58 8.55 13.30
N LEU A 448 -11.16 9.37 12.41
CA LEU A 448 -11.22 9.23 10.96
C LEU A 448 -10.94 10.60 10.34
N THR A 449 -10.42 10.65 9.11
CA THR A 449 -10.18 11.92 8.40
C THR A 449 -11.37 12.39 7.56
N GLU A 450 -12.33 11.49 7.30
CA GLU A 450 -13.62 11.74 6.67
C GLU A 450 -14.65 10.90 7.45
N TYR A 451 -15.71 11.54 7.91
CA TYR A 451 -16.82 10.90 8.64
C TYR A 451 -18.15 11.57 8.31
N THR A 452 -19.27 10.99 8.77
CA THR A 452 -20.60 11.53 8.52
C THR A 452 -21.09 12.33 9.74
N GLY A 453 -21.29 13.63 9.55
CA GLY A 453 -21.94 14.50 10.54
C GLY A 453 -23.46 14.32 10.51
N LEU A 454 -24.07 14.33 11.69
CA LEU A 454 -25.48 14.70 11.89
C LEU A 454 -25.44 16.04 12.65
N ASP A 455 -25.70 17.13 11.94
CA ASP A 455 -25.53 18.49 12.45
C ASP A 455 -26.88 19.19 12.48
N LEU A 456 -27.13 20.02 13.51
CA LEU A 456 -28.33 20.87 13.58
C LEU A 456 -28.03 22.23 14.20
N GLU A 457 -28.88 23.21 13.91
CA GLU A 457 -28.91 24.54 14.52
C GLU A 457 -30.37 25.02 14.61
N MET A 458 -30.69 25.79 15.64
CA MET A 458 -32.00 26.42 15.81
C MET A 458 -31.89 27.79 16.46
N ALA A 459 -32.81 28.68 16.10
CA ALA A 459 -33.12 29.88 16.86
C ALA A 459 -33.60 29.53 18.28
N LEU A 460 -33.48 30.50 19.19
CA LEU A 460 -33.85 30.43 20.60
C LEU A 460 -34.75 31.61 20.96
N GLU A 461 -35.72 31.39 21.84
CA GLU A 461 -36.59 32.45 22.36
C GLU A 461 -35.93 33.18 23.54
N GLU A 462 -35.43 32.43 24.54
CA GLU A 462 -34.93 32.97 25.82
C GLU A 462 -33.57 32.40 26.22
N HIS A 463 -33.35 31.08 26.09
CA HIS A 463 -32.18 30.42 26.67
C HIS A 463 -31.74 29.15 25.91
N TYR A 464 -30.43 28.95 25.76
CA TYR A 464 -29.85 27.81 25.01
C TYR A 464 -30.19 26.43 25.59
N HIS A 465 -30.77 26.36 26.78
CA HIS A 465 -31.33 25.12 27.33
C HIS A 465 -32.55 24.60 26.55
N GLU A 466 -33.22 25.43 25.75
CA GLU A 466 -34.23 24.98 24.77
C GLU A 466 -33.63 23.96 23.79
N ALA A 467 -32.51 24.31 23.14
CA ALA A 467 -31.79 23.42 22.22
C ALA A 467 -31.26 22.17 22.92
N LEU A 468 -30.71 22.29 24.14
CA LEU A 468 -30.31 21.12 24.94
C LEU A 468 -31.48 20.17 25.22
N THR A 469 -32.66 20.70 25.54
CA THR A 469 -33.86 19.90 25.83
C THR A 469 -34.34 19.17 24.58
N LEU A 470 -34.28 19.82 23.42
CA LEU A 470 -34.60 19.21 22.13
C LEU A 470 -33.60 18.11 21.74
N ILE A 471 -32.31 18.33 21.97
CA ILE A 471 -31.23 17.37 21.70
C ILE A 471 -31.31 16.14 22.64
N ASP A 472 -31.61 16.36 23.92
CA ASP A 472 -31.85 15.29 24.91
C ASP A 472 -33.04 14.39 24.50
N ALA A 473 -34.16 15.01 24.17
CA ALA A 473 -35.35 14.30 23.68
C ALA A 473 -35.11 13.60 22.34
N MET A 474 -34.31 14.17 21.43
CA MET A 474 -33.87 13.53 20.19
C MET A 474 -33.09 12.23 20.48
N PHE A 475 -32.10 12.25 21.38
CA PHE A 475 -31.33 11.04 21.72
C PHE A 475 -32.20 9.95 22.36
N LYS A 476 -33.09 10.32 23.29
CA LYS A 476 -34.03 9.40 23.94
C LYS A 476 -34.99 8.76 22.93
N ASN A 477 -35.50 9.54 21.98
CA ASN A 477 -36.29 9.04 20.86
C ASN A 477 -35.47 8.05 19.99
N LEU A 478 -34.23 8.41 19.70
CA LEU A 478 -33.32 7.65 18.84
C LEU A 478 -32.97 6.27 19.44
N TRP A 479 -32.52 6.17 20.70
CA TRP A 479 -32.22 4.84 21.26
C TRP A 479 -33.46 3.98 21.41
N LYS A 480 -34.60 4.56 21.83
CA LYS A 480 -35.87 3.85 21.87
C LYS A 480 -36.25 3.32 20.48
N GLY A 481 -36.22 4.15 19.45
CA GLY A 481 -36.50 3.78 18.07
C GLY A 481 -35.47 2.83 17.43
N ILE A 482 -34.28 2.67 18.03
CA ILE A 482 -33.31 1.64 17.66
C ILE A 482 -33.65 0.30 18.35
N TYR A 483 -33.84 0.29 19.68
CA TYR A 483 -34.23 -0.95 20.39
C TYR A 483 -35.57 -1.50 19.88
N ASP A 484 -36.60 -0.65 19.73
CA ASP A 484 -37.93 -1.05 19.29
C ASP A 484 -37.96 -1.64 17.86
N ARG A 485 -37.04 -1.21 16.97
CA ARG A 485 -37.09 -1.53 15.53
C ARG A 485 -35.96 -2.43 15.02
N TYR A 486 -34.83 -2.51 15.74
CA TYR A 486 -33.61 -3.21 15.30
C TYR A 486 -33.08 -4.22 16.34
N GLN A 487 -33.89 -4.65 17.31
CA GLN A 487 -33.45 -5.63 18.32
C GLN A 487 -32.82 -6.90 17.70
N LYS A 488 -33.35 -7.39 16.57
CA LYS A 488 -32.78 -8.56 15.86
C LYS A 488 -31.37 -8.34 15.32
N GLU A 489 -31.06 -7.13 14.87
CA GLU A 489 -29.71 -6.72 14.49
C GLU A 489 -28.80 -6.59 15.71
N ILE A 490 -29.32 -6.10 16.84
CA ILE A 490 -28.61 -5.97 18.12
C ILE A 490 -28.24 -7.37 18.67
N ASP A 491 -29.22 -8.28 18.77
CA ASP A 491 -29.05 -9.68 19.21
C ASP A 491 -28.04 -10.45 18.33
N LEU A 492 -27.93 -10.07 17.05
CA LEU A 492 -26.95 -10.63 16.13
C LEU A 492 -25.55 -10.06 16.36
N ILE A 493 -25.43 -8.75 16.59
CA ILE A 493 -24.15 -8.08 16.83
C ILE A 493 -23.53 -8.55 18.15
N ASP A 494 -24.35 -8.73 19.19
CA ASP A 494 -23.89 -9.12 20.53
C ASP A 494 -23.10 -10.44 20.55
N GLN A 495 -23.47 -11.39 19.67
CA GLN A 495 -22.76 -12.65 19.44
C GLN A 495 -21.30 -12.50 18.95
N PHE A 496 -20.91 -11.30 18.49
CA PHE A 496 -19.57 -10.98 18.01
C PHE A 496 -18.91 -9.83 18.79
N TYR A 497 -19.72 -8.92 19.32
CA TYR A 497 -19.33 -7.71 20.06
C TYR A 497 -20.25 -7.57 21.29
N PRO A 498 -20.02 -8.34 22.38
CA PRO A 498 -20.87 -8.30 23.56
C PRO A 498 -20.96 -6.89 24.15
N HIS A 499 -22.18 -6.41 24.39
CA HIS A 499 -22.45 -5.06 24.85
C HIS A 499 -23.66 -5.02 25.79
N THR A 500 -23.59 -4.16 26.81
CA THR A 500 -24.76 -3.87 27.64
C THR A 500 -25.74 -2.99 26.87
N LYS A 501 -27.00 -2.95 27.32
CA LYS A 501 -27.93 -1.89 26.90
C LYS A 501 -27.31 -0.52 27.27
N VAL A 502 -27.65 0.54 26.54
CA VAL A 502 -27.39 1.91 26.98
C VAL A 502 -28.42 2.25 28.07
N GLU A 503 -27.95 2.68 29.23
CA GLU A 503 -28.80 3.14 30.34
C GLU A 503 -28.90 4.67 30.31
N TRP A 504 -30.12 5.19 30.44
CA TRP A 504 -30.41 6.63 30.52
C TRP A 504 -31.57 6.88 31.49
N LEU A 505 -31.69 8.11 31.98
CA LEU A 505 -32.76 8.55 32.89
C LEU A 505 -33.80 9.40 32.15
N ASP A 506 -35.03 9.47 32.68
CA ASP A 506 -36.07 10.38 32.17
C ASP A 506 -35.64 11.85 32.34
N GLU A 507 -35.09 12.21 33.51
CA GLU A 507 -34.36 13.46 33.72
C GLU A 507 -32.85 13.23 33.55
N THR A 508 -32.26 13.76 32.47
CA THR A 508 -30.83 13.56 32.18
C THR A 508 -29.95 14.42 33.11
N PRO A 509 -28.91 13.84 33.74
CA PRO A 509 -27.96 14.62 34.53
C PRO A 509 -27.25 15.67 33.66
N ARG A 510 -27.55 16.95 33.94
CA ARG A 510 -26.82 18.12 33.46
C ARG A 510 -25.82 18.52 34.54
N ILE A 511 -24.53 18.38 34.24
CA ILE A 511 -23.42 18.59 35.18
C ILE A 511 -22.60 19.79 34.67
N PRO A 512 -22.40 20.87 35.45
CA PRO A 512 -21.46 21.92 35.07
C PRO A 512 -20.02 21.41 35.00
N PHE A 513 -19.21 21.93 34.09
CA PHE A 513 -17.83 21.47 33.85
C PHE A 513 -16.98 21.45 35.13
N SER A 514 -17.03 22.52 35.94
CA SER A 514 -16.36 22.62 37.24
C SER A 514 -16.83 21.54 38.24
N VAL A 515 -18.10 21.14 38.21
CA VAL A 515 -18.62 20.04 39.03
C VAL A 515 -18.11 18.68 38.53
N GLY A 516 -17.93 18.51 37.22
CA GLY A 516 -17.28 17.33 36.63
C GLY A 516 -15.79 17.23 37.00
N VAL A 517 -15.04 18.34 36.89
CA VAL A 517 -13.66 18.46 37.36
C VAL A 517 -13.56 18.17 38.86
N LYS A 518 -14.46 18.72 39.68
CA LYS A 518 -14.52 18.41 41.10
C LYS A 518 -14.80 16.93 41.37
N MET A 519 -15.72 16.29 40.64
CA MET A 519 -15.97 14.85 40.78
C MET A 519 -14.71 14.01 40.49
N LEU A 520 -13.86 14.41 39.53
CA LEU A 520 -12.57 13.77 39.28
C LEU A 520 -11.61 13.96 40.47
N ILE A 521 -11.44 15.19 40.95
CA ILE A 521 -10.57 15.53 42.10
C ILE A 521 -11.02 14.79 43.38
N ASP A 522 -12.31 14.83 43.71
CA ASP A 522 -12.92 14.14 44.86
C ASP A 522 -12.75 12.60 44.76
N SER A 523 -12.57 12.04 43.55
CA SER A 523 -12.26 10.63 43.34
C SER A 523 -10.78 10.25 43.45
N GLY A 524 -9.89 11.23 43.67
CA GLY A 524 -8.44 11.03 43.71
C GLY A 524 -7.78 10.92 42.33
N TRP A 525 -8.40 11.46 41.28
CA TRP A 525 -7.84 11.47 39.92
C TRP A 525 -6.73 12.51 39.76
N VAL A 526 -5.70 12.17 38.98
CA VAL A 526 -4.58 13.03 38.56
C VAL A 526 -4.27 12.76 37.09
N GLU A 527 -3.74 13.76 36.37
CA GLU A 527 -3.32 13.62 34.97
C GLU A 527 -1.95 12.91 34.84
N GLU A 528 -1.51 12.63 33.61
CA GLU A 528 -0.28 11.84 33.36
C GLU A 528 1.02 12.49 33.87
N ASP A 529 1.03 13.80 34.10
CA ASP A 529 2.14 14.54 34.68
C ASP A 529 2.08 14.65 36.23
N GLY A 530 0.99 14.18 36.83
CA GLY A 530 0.72 14.28 38.27
C GLY A 530 0.02 15.56 38.72
N SER A 531 -0.43 16.40 37.78
CA SER A 531 -1.29 17.56 38.08
C SER A 531 -2.73 17.14 38.44
N LEU A 532 -3.47 18.06 39.08
CA LEU A 532 -4.91 17.93 39.27
C LEU A 532 -5.65 18.52 38.06
N PRO A 533 -6.79 17.94 37.62
CA PRO A 533 -7.60 18.52 36.56
C PRO A 533 -8.00 19.98 36.83
N SER A 534 -7.91 20.81 35.80
CA SER A 534 -8.18 22.24 35.87
C SER A 534 -9.62 22.57 35.47
N GLU A 535 -10.28 23.48 36.18
CA GLU A 535 -11.61 23.98 35.81
C GLU A 535 -11.62 24.87 34.56
N VAL A 536 -10.45 25.25 34.02
CA VAL A 536 -10.31 26.19 32.89
C VAL A 536 -9.50 25.64 31.70
N GLU A 537 -9.23 24.33 31.68
CA GLU A 537 -8.53 23.63 30.60
C GLU A 537 -9.38 22.46 30.08
N ASP A 538 -8.90 21.73 29.07
CA ASP A 538 -9.67 20.62 28.47
C ASP A 538 -9.51 19.32 29.28
N LEU A 539 -10.49 18.42 29.18
CA LEU A 539 -10.39 17.10 29.81
C LEU A 539 -9.56 16.16 28.92
N SER A 540 -8.55 15.50 29.51
CA SER A 540 -7.89 14.40 28.83
C SER A 540 -8.88 13.26 28.59
N THR A 541 -8.75 12.49 27.51
CA THR A 541 -9.69 11.38 27.26
C THR A 541 -9.62 10.24 28.28
N ARG A 542 -8.68 10.28 29.23
CA ARG A 542 -8.75 9.41 30.41
C ARG A 542 -9.62 10.01 31.52
N ALA A 543 -9.54 11.33 31.72
CA ALA A 543 -10.45 12.07 32.57
C ALA A 543 -11.92 11.97 32.09
N GLU A 544 -12.19 12.09 30.78
CA GLU A 544 -13.53 11.82 30.19
C GLU A 544 -14.08 10.45 30.62
N ILE A 545 -13.27 9.40 30.44
CA ILE A 545 -13.66 8.01 30.75
C ILE A 545 -13.83 7.80 32.25
N ARG A 546 -12.97 8.40 33.10
CA ARG A 546 -13.13 8.33 34.56
C ARG A 546 -14.37 9.09 35.03
N LEU A 547 -14.66 10.26 34.46
CA LEU A 547 -15.86 11.03 34.78
C LEU A 547 -17.13 10.27 34.39
N GLY A 548 -17.15 9.62 33.22
CA GLY A 548 -18.25 8.74 32.83
C GLY A 548 -18.45 7.55 33.77
N ALA A 549 -17.36 6.94 34.26
CA ALA A 549 -17.44 5.90 35.28
C ALA A 549 -18.03 6.44 36.59
N LEU A 550 -17.57 7.60 37.07
CA LEU A 550 -18.12 8.28 38.27
C LEU A 550 -19.60 8.66 38.11
N VAL A 551 -20.02 9.08 36.91
CA VAL A 551 -21.42 9.36 36.61
C VAL A 551 -22.25 8.07 36.64
N LYS A 552 -21.74 6.94 36.13
CA LYS A 552 -22.42 5.64 36.21
C LYS A 552 -22.47 5.09 37.65
N GLU A 553 -21.39 5.27 38.41
CA GLU A 553 -21.30 4.93 39.85
C GLU A 553 -22.34 5.71 40.67
N LYS A 554 -22.53 7.02 40.39
CA LYS A 554 -23.36 7.94 41.19
C LYS A 554 -24.82 8.06 40.74
N TYR A 555 -25.08 8.02 39.42
CA TYR A 555 -26.38 8.31 38.82
C TYR A 555 -26.94 7.13 37.98
N HIS A 556 -26.22 6.02 37.89
CA HIS A 556 -26.66 4.79 37.21
C HIS A 556 -27.10 4.97 35.74
N THR A 557 -26.41 5.86 35.03
CA THR A 557 -26.64 6.16 33.61
C THR A 557 -25.34 5.97 32.81
N ASP A 558 -25.45 5.55 31.55
CA ASP A 558 -24.36 5.64 30.56
C ASP A 558 -24.31 7.03 29.89
N TYR A 559 -25.39 7.82 30.02
CA TYR A 559 -25.64 9.05 29.29
C TYR A 559 -25.77 10.27 30.20
N TYR A 560 -25.07 11.35 29.88
CA TYR A 560 -25.15 12.63 30.60
C TYR A 560 -24.72 13.81 29.72
N ILE A 561 -25.04 15.01 30.19
CA ILE A 561 -24.69 16.29 29.57
C ILE A 561 -23.68 16.99 30.48
N LEU A 562 -22.53 17.38 29.93
CA LEU A 562 -21.57 18.26 30.60
C LEU A 562 -21.75 19.67 30.00
N ASP A 563 -22.14 20.63 30.82
CA ASP A 563 -22.53 22.00 30.44
C ASP A 563 -21.52 23.02 30.99
N LYS A 564 -21.57 24.27 30.52
CA LYS A 564 -20.71 25.38 31.01
C LYS A 564 -19.21 25.12 30.84
N PHE A 565 -18.77 24.77 29.63
CA PHE A 565 -17.35 24.53 29.31
C PHE A 565 -16.47 25.80 29.30
N PRO A 566 -15.14 25.69 29.48
CA PRO A 566 -14.21 26.83 29.50
C PRO A 566 -14.10 27.61 28.17
N ALA A 567 -13.96 28.93 28.25
CA ALA A 567 -13.79 29.82 27.10
C ALA A 567 -12.40 29.71 26.41
N SER A 568 -11.43 29.12 27.10
CA SER A 568 -10.10 28.79 26.60
C SER A 568 -10.17 27.80 25.43
N VAL A 569 -10.81 26.65 25.65
CA VAL A 569 -10.86 25.50 24.73
C VAL A 569 -11.85 25.65 23.58
N ARG A 570 -12.88 26.50 23.73
CA ARG A 570 -13.97 26.61 22.74
C ARG A 570 -13.65 27.54 21.55
N PRO A 571 -14.30 27.33 20.38
CA PRO A 571 -14.15 28.19 19.20
C PRO A 571 -14.54 29.66 19.41
N PHE A 572 -14.15 30.51 18.46
CA PHE A 572 -14.39 31.96 18.50
C PHE A 572 -15.88 32.34 18.50
N TYR A 573 -16.73 31.54 17.84
CA TYR A 573 -18.17 31.77 17.68
C TYR A 573 -19.01 31.38 18.90
N THR A 574 -18.41 30.77 19.93
CA THR A 574 -19.11 30.31 21.12
C THR A 574 -19.44 31.47 22.06
N MET A 575 -20.72 31.57 22.47
CA MET A 575 -21.17 32.60 23.43
C MET A 575 -20.55 32.36 24.82
N PRO A 576 -19.90 33.36 25.45
CA PRO A 576 -19.50 33.31 26.85
C PRO A 576 -20.68 33.11 27.81
N ASP A 577 -20.39 32.68 29.03
CA ASP A 577 -21.36 32.71 30.11
C ASP A 577 -21.56 34.16 30.60
N PRO A 578 -22.79 34.61 30.93
CA PRO A 578 -23.05 35.98 31.36
C PRO A 578 -22.60 36.31 32.80
N GLU A 579 -22.44 35.30 33.66
CA GLU A 579 -22.04 35.44 35.07
C GLU A 579 -20.52 35.27 35.26
N ASP A 580 -19.85 34.46 34.42
CA ASP A 580 -18.42 34.15 34.53
C ASP A 580 -17.74 33.96 33.16
N ASP A 581 -17.00 34.97 32.68
CA ASP A 581 -16.40 35.02 31.33
C ASP A 581 -15.29 33.96 31.07
N ARG A 582 -14.89 33.23 32.12
CA ARG A 582 -14.03 32.04 32.04
C ARG A 582 -14.75 30.84 31.41
N PHE A 583 -16.09 30.83 31.45
CA PHE A 583 -16.95 29.76 30.92
C PHE A 583 -17.78 30.23 29.71
N THR A 584 -18.56 29.31 29.16
CA THR A 584 -19.36 29.52 27.94
C THR A 584 -20.71 28.83 28.02
N ASN A 585 -21.69 29.32 27.27
CA ASN A 585 -22.95 28.62 27.01
C ASN A 585 -22.75 27.48 26.00
N SER A 586 -21.84 26.55 26.30
CA SER A 586 -21.52 25.39 25.48
C SER A 586 -21.41 24.10 26.29
N PHE A 587 -21.73 23.00 25.63
CA PHE A 587 -21.99 21.71 26.22
C PHE A 587 -21.46 20.58 25.33
N ASP A 588 -20.96 19.52 25.94
CA ASP A 588 -20.68 18.26 25.28
C ASP A 588 -21.53 17.17 25.92
N ILE A 589 -21.99 16.23 25.10
CA ILE A 589 -22.87 15.16 25.54
C ILE A 589 -22.13 13.83 25.42
N PHE A 590 -22.20 13.04 26.47
CA PHE A 590 -21.36 11.86 26.68
C PHE A 590 -22.20 10.59 26.69
N MET A 591 -21.65 9.52 26.11
CA MET A 591 -22.20 8.17 26.20
C MET A 591 -21.07 7.18 26.51
N ARG A 592 -21.22 6.41 27.59
CA ARG A 592 -20.18 5.49 28.11
C ARG A 592 -18.83 6.20 28.41
N GLY A 593 -18.89 7.43 28.93
CA GLY A 593 -17.71 8.23 29.30
C GLY A 593 -16.86 8.70 28.12
N GLN A 594 -17.44 8.80 26.92
CA GLN A 594 -16.80 9.41 25.76
C GLN A 594 -17.80 10.34 25.07
N GLU A 595 -17.35 11.52 24.65
CA GLU A 595 -18.16 12.50 23.93
C GLU A 595 -18.77 11.88 22.65
N ILE A 596 -20.02 12.23 22.34
CA ILE A 596 -20.75 11.87 21.10
C ILE A 596 -21.23 13.08 20.31
N LEU A 597 -21.28 14.24 20.96
CA LEU A 597 -21.75 15.51 20.44
C LEU A 597 -20.98 16.64 21.11
N THR A 598 -20.67 17.68 20.35
CA THR A 598 -20.32 19.01 20.87
C THR A 598 -21.33 20.05 20.38
N GLY A 599 -21.69 21.01 21.24
CA GLY A 599 -22.72 22.00 20.96
C GLY A 599 -22.66 23.25 21.84
N GLY A 600 -23.52 24.22 21.56
CA GLY A 600 -23.61 25.45 22.34
C GLY A 600 -24.32 26.59 21.65
N GLN A 601 -24.60 27.64 22.41
CA GLN A 601 -25.06 28.92 21.90
C GLN A 601 -23.97 29.61 21.07
N ARG A 602 -24.41 30.27 20.01
CA ARG A 602 -23.55 31.04 19.11
C ARG A 602 -23.69 32.54 19.36
N ILE A 603 -22.63 33.28 19.04
CA ILE A 603 -22.67 34.73 19.04
C ILE A 603 -23.42 35.19 17.79
N HIS A 604 -24.59 35.81 18.01
CA HIS A 604 -25.44 36.36 16.96
C HIS A 604 -25.20 37.86 16.72
N ASP A 605 -24.61 38.57 17.68
CA ASP A 605 -24.19 39.97 17.51
C ASP A 605 -22.89 40.09 16.69
N ALA A 606 -22.92 40.92 15.65
CA ALA A 606 -21.81 41.07 14.70
C ALA A 606 -20.58 41.75 15.32
N GLU A 607 -20.75 42.78 16.16
CA GLU A 607 -19.60 43.50 16.74
C GLU A 607 -18.85 42.63 17.75
N PHE A 608 -19.59 41.89 18.59
CA PHE A 608 -19.02 40.94 19.54
C PHE A 608 -18.41 39.72 18.85
N LEU A 609 -19.02 39.22 17.76
CA LEU A 609 -18.44 38.14 16.95
C LEU A 609 -17.11 38.57 16.33
N GLU A 610 -17.04 39.76 15.73
CA GLU A 610 -15.78 40.32 15.21
C GLU A 610 -14.73 40.54 16.31
N LYS A 611 -15.14 41.01 17.49
CA LYS A 611 -14.27 41.16 18.67
C LYS A 611 -13.67 39.82 19.09
N ARG A 612 -14.47 38.74 19.09
CA ARG A 612 -14.03 37.38 19.43
C ARG A 612 -13.16 36.73 18.35
N MET A 613 -13.43 36.99 17.07
CA MET A 613 -12.54 36.63 15.96
C MET A 613 -11.16 37.28 16.16
N LYS A 614 -11.11 38.60 16.38
CA LYS A 614 -9.87 39.35 16.62
C LYS A 614 -9.10 38.81 17.84
N GLN A 615 -9.80 38.45 18.93
CA GLN A 615 -9.20 37.83 20.12
C GLN A 615 -8.57 36.45 19.86
N LYS A 616 -9.20 35.59 19.04
CA LYS A 616 -8.68 34.26 18.66
C LYS A 616 -7.76 34.30 17.42
N GLY A 617 -7.30 35.50 17.01
CA GLY A 617 -6.33 35.68 15.91
C GLY A 617 -6.91 35.60 14.50
N ILE A 618 -8.24 35.55 14.35
CA ILE A 618 -8.94 35.52 13.07
C ILE A 618 -9.20 36.95 12.58
N LYS A 619 -8.99 37.15 11.28
CA LYS A 619 -9.31 38.39 10.57
C LYS A 619 -10.77 38.36 10.09
N PRO A 620 -11.65 39.27 10.49
CA PRO A 620 -13.01 39.38 9.94
C PRO A 620 -13.03 39.43 8.40
N GLU A 621 -12.02 40.08 7.83
CA GLU A 621 -11.87 40.30 6.39
C GLU A 621 -11.62 39.01 5.59
N SER A 622 -11.30 37.89 6.25
CA SER A 622 -11.19 36.57 5.59
C SER A 622 -12.48 35.74 5.61
N MET A 623 -13.56 36.24 6.23
CA MET A 623 -14.87 35.56 6.29
C MET A 623 -16.05 36.53 6.03
N PRO A 624 -16.03 37.34 4.94
CA PRO A 624 -17.05 38.35 4.70
C PRO A 624 -18.46 37.75 4.55
N GLU A 625 -18.61 36.69 3.74
CA GLU A 625 -19.88 35.99 3.49
C GLU A 625 -20.53 35.48 4.77
N TYR A 626 -19.73 34.98 5.72
CA TYR A 626 -20.20 34.50 7.02
C TYR A 626 -20.71 35.66 7.88
N LEU A 627 -19.93 36.73 8.01
CA LEU A 627 -20.26 37.89 8.85
C LEU A 627 -21.42 38.74 8.32
N GLU A 628 -21.67 38.71 7.02
CA GLU A 628 -22.67 39.54 6.36
C GLU A 628 -24.09 39.27 6.88
N GLY A 629 -24.49 38.00 7.08
CA GLY A 629 -25.77 37.66 7.68
C GLY A 629 -25.97 38.22 9.10
N PHE A 630 -24.97 38.10 9.97
CA PHE A 630 -25.03 38.66 11.32
C PHE A 630 -25.15 40.19 11.33
N ARG A 631 -24.55 40.88 10.34
CA ARG A 631 -24.66 42.34 10.17
C ARG A 631 -26.01 42.81 9.65
N TRP A 632 -26.76 41.94 8.97
CA TRP A 632 -28.16 42.19 8.58
C TRP A 632 -29.15 41.87 9.73
N GLY A 633 -28.72 41.04 10.67
CA GLY A 633 -29.45 40.65 11.87
C GLY A 633 -29.64 39.13 11.91
N ALA A 634 -29.06 38.49 12.93
CA ALA A 634 -29.30 37.07 13.22
C ALA A 634 -30.01 36.92 14.58
N PRO A 635 -31.01 36.04 14.70
CA PRO A 635 -31.63 35.76 16.00
C PRO A 635 -30.64 35.04 16.93
N PRO A 636 -30.85 35.05 18.26
CA PRO A 636 -30.12 34.18 19.17
C PRO A 636 -30.29 32.71 18.75
N HIS A 637 -29.21 31.93 18.71
CA HIS A 637 -29.26 30.54 18.24
C HIS A 637 -28.25 29.63 18.92
N ALA A 638 -28.54 28.33 18.89
CA ALA A 638 -27.67 27.27 19.36
C ALA A 638 -27.76 26.04 18.45
N GLY A 639 -26.73 25.21 18.49
CA GLY A 639 -26.70 23.98 17.71
C GLY A 639 -25.54 23.08 18.09
N CYS A 640 -25.39 22.01 17.31
CA CYS A 640 -24.43 20.95 17.58
C CYS A 640 -24.02 20.18 16.31
N GLY A 641 -23.00 19.35 16.47
CA GLY A 641 -22.62 18.30 15.51
C GLY A 641 -22.40 16.96 16.21
N ILE A 642 -22.87 15.88 15.57
CA ILE A 642 -22.78 14.49 16.04
C ILE A 642 -21.99 13.67 15.03
N GLY A 643 -20.99 12.90 15.47
CA GLY A 643 -20.34 11.92 14.59
C GLY A 643 -21.15 10.64 14.47
N LEU A 644 -21.78 10.37 13.32
CA LEU A 644 -22.61 9.17 13.09
C LEU A 644 -21.86 7.88 13.39
N GLU A 645 -20.64 7.74 12.88
CA GLU A 645 -19.79 6.58 13.10
C GLU A 645 -19.39 6.45 14.57
N ARG A 646 -19.19 7.57 15.28
CA ARG A 646 -18.82 7.62 16.71
C ARG A 646 -20.00 7.21 17.60
N LEU A 647 -21.20 7.74 17.34
CA LEU A 647 -22.46 7.32 17.98
C LEU A 647 -22.73 5.82 17.75
N THR A 648 -22.59 5.35 16.51
CA THR A 648 -22.75 3.92 16.14
C THR A 648 -21.73 3.03 16.89
N TYR A 649 -20.46 3.44 16.92
CA TYR A 649 -19.35 2.74 17.59
C TYR A 649 -19.57 2.61 19.10
N LEU A 650 -20.03 3.67 19.77
CA LEU A 650 -20.23 3.69 21.22
C LEU A 650 -21.54 3.01 21.65
N PHE A 651 -22.61 3.14 20.87
CA PHE A 651 -23.89 2.47 21.14
C PHE A 651 -23.71 0.94 21.13
N LEU A 652 -23.01 0.43 20.11
CA LEU A 652 -22.73 -1.00 19.90
C LEU A 652 -21.38 -1.47 20.48
N SER A 653 -20.67 -0.62 21.24
CA SER A 653 -19.38 -0.92 21.90
C SER A 653 -18.30 -1.58 21.01
N LEU A 654 -18.23 -1.24 19.72
CA LEU A 654 -17.48 -2.01 18.69
C LEU A 654 -15.94 -1.99 18.82
N GLY A 655 -15.37 -1.33 19.83
CA GLY A 655 -13.92 -1.25 20.07
C GLY A 655 -13.09 -0.42 19.08
N ASN A 656 -13.53 -0.21 17.84
CA ASN A 656 -12.85 0.61 16.82
C ASN A 656 -13.85 1.26 15.84
N ILE A 657 -13.79 2.58 15.69
CA ILE A 657 -14.69 3.36 14.83
C ILE A 657 -14.66 2.92 13.35
N ARG A 658 -13.55 2.32 12.89
CA ARG A 658 -13.42 1.76 11.52
C ARG A 658 -14.39 0.61 11.23
N LEU A 659 -14.97 -0.02 12.24
CA LEU A 659 -16.05 -0.99 12.03
C LEU A 659 -17.38 -0.30 11.71
N ALA A 660 -17.63 0.88 12.29
CA ALA A 660 -18.82 1.71 12.07
C ALA A 660 -18.75 2.60 10.81
N SER A 661 -17.59 2.81 10.19
CA SER A 661 -17.50 3.46 8.88
C SER A 661 -17.54 2.43 7.75
N LEU A 662 -18.37 2.62 6.72
CA LEU A 662 -18.53 1.63 5.64
C LEU A 662 -17.21 1.37 4.90
N PHE A 663 -16.54 2.45 4.51
CA PHE A 663 -15.22 2.44 3.85
C PHE A 663 -14.31 3.49 4.52
N PRO A 664 -13.69 3.19 5.68
CA PRO A 664 -13.03 4.18 6.52
C PRO A 664 -11.94 4.99 5.79
N ARG A 665 -11.73 6.22 6.27
CA ARG A 665 -10.59 7.07 5.93
C ARG A 665 -9.84 7.47 7.19
N ASP A 666 -8.54 7.37 7.12
CA ASP A 666 -7.58 7.75 8.15
C ASP A 666 -6.27 8.20 7.47
N PRO A 667 -5.26 8.72 8.20
CA PRO A 667 -4.02 9.21 7.59
C PRO A 667 -3.17 8.15 6.84
N LYS A 668 -3.58 6.87 6.86
CA LYS A 668 -2.92 5.76 6.16
C LYS A 668 -3.74 5.24 4.97
N SER A 669 -4.90 5.83 4.74
CA SER A 669 -5.76 5.60 3.59
C SER A 669 -5.20 6.30 2.35
N LEU A 670 -5.58 5.83 1.15
CA LEU A 670 -5.12 6.36 -0.14
C LEU A 670 -3.58 6.51 -0.26
N PRO A 671 -2.78 5.47 0.09
CA PRO A 671 -1.32 5.58 0.07
C PRO A 671 -0.81 5.96 -1.33
N ALA A 672 0.14 6.90 -1.35
CA ALA A 672 0.70 7.46 -2.58
C ALA A 672 1.26 6.35 -3.48
N LYS A 673 0.55 6.05 -4.56
CA LYS A 673 1.07 5.21 -5.65
C LYS A 673 2.14 6.02 -6.37
N PRO A 674 3.36 5.48 -6.59
CA PRO A 674 4.30 6.13 -7.49
C PRO A 674 3.62 6.25 -8.87
N PRO A 675 3.73 7.39 -9.57
CA PRO A 675 3.08 7.57 -10.86
C PRO A 675 3.58 6.51 -11.83
N THR A 676 2.66 5.79 -12.46
CA THR A 676 2.99 4.85 -13.54
C THR A 676 3.56 5.65 -14.69
N LEU A 677 4.88 5.54 -14.91
CA LEU A 677 5.56 6.25 -15.98
C LEU A 677 5.07 5.69 -17.32
N VAL A 678 4.32 6.50 -18.07
CA VAL A 678 3.90 6.17 -19.43
C VAL A 678 5.15 6.09 -20.30
N LEU A 679 5.39 4.92 -20.91
CA LEU A 679 6.53 4.70 -21.79
C LEU A 679 6.41 5.58 -23.03
N ARG A 680 7.54 6.12 -23.53
CA ARG A 680 7.55 6.88 -24.79
C ARG A 680 7.25 5.99 -26.00
N HIS A 681 7.58 4.70 -25.89
CA HIS A 681 7.29 3.65 -26.86
C HIS A 681 6.74 2.41 -26.14
N GLU A 682 5.42 2.30 -26.01
CA GLU A 682 4.77 1.07 -25.49
C GLU A 682 5.18 -0.17 -26.32
N ASP A 683 5.38 0.03 -27.63
CA ASP A 683 5.83 -0.98 -28.58
C ASP A 683 7.29 -1.47 -28.36
N ALA A 684 8.00 -0.89 -27.40
CA ALA A 684 9.31 -1.30 -26.91
C ALA A 684 9.31 -1.58 -25.38
N SER A 685 8.17 -2.03 -24.84
CA SER A 685 8.06 -2.49 -23.44
C SER A 685 8.84 -3.79 -23.20
N THR A 686 9.65 -3.83 -22.13
CA THR A 686 10.31 -5.07 -21.66
C THR A 686 9.46 -5.87 -20.68
N LEU A 687 8.34 -5.31 -20.17
CA LEU A 687 7.38 -6.03 -19.32
C LEU A 687 6.38 -6.85 -20.14
N ASN A 688 5.94 -6.30 -21.28
CA ASN A 688 4.95 -6.91 -22.17
C ASN A 688 5.53 -6.96 -23.59
N PRO A 689 6.54 -7.78 -23.88
CA PRO A 689 7.17 -7.82 -25.20
C PRO A 689 6.18 -8.32 -26.27
N LYS A 690 6.25 -7.77 -27.49
CA LYS A 690 5.27 -8.03 -28.58
C LYS A 690 5.02 -9.51 -28.84
N TRP A 691 6.07 -10.32 -28.88
CA TRP A 691 5.94 -11.77 -29.15
C TRP A 691 5.10 -12.52 -28.10
N GLU A 692 5.06 -12.07 -26.84
CA GLU A 692 4.16 -12.62 -25.82
C GLU A 692 2.72 -12.12 -25.97
N GLN A 693 2.50 -10.91 -26.50
CA GLN A 693 1.16 -10.35 -26.78
C GLN A 693 0.53 -11.02 -28.02
N ASP A 694 1.30 -11.13 -29.10
CA ASP A 694 0.88 -11.66 -30.40
C ASP A 694 0.85 -13.21 -30.44
N GLY A 695 1.38 -13.88 -29.41
CA GLY A 695 1.48 -15.34 -29.33
C GLY A 695 2.50 -15.95 -30.31
N VAL A 696 3.51 -15.18 -30.69
CA VAL A 696 4.49 -15.54 -31.73
C VAL A 696 5.79 -16.07 -31.09
N GLU A 697 6.42 -17.05 -31.73
CA GLU A 697 7.73 -17.56 -31.29
C GLU A 697 8.82 -16.48 -31.40
N PHE A 698 9.68 -16.36 -30.37
CA PHE A 698 10.73 -15.34 -30.31
C PHE A 698 11.72 -15.45 -31.48
N ARG A 699 12.05 -14.30 -32.08
CA ARG A 699 13.10 -14.17 -33.10
C ARG A 699 13.94 -12.92 -32.86
N PRO A 700 15.25 -12.90 -33.18
CA PRO A 700 16.12 -11.73 -32.96
C PRO A 700 15.62 -10.45 -33.62
N GLU A 701 14.93 -10.54 -34.76
CA GLU A 701 14.40 -9.42 -35.53
C GLU A 701 13.19 -8.74 -34.85
N LEU A 702 12.58 -9.39 -33.86
CA LEU A 702 11.48 -8.84 -33.05
C LEU A 702 11.98 -8.01 -31.85
N LEU A 703 13.30 -8.01 -31.58
CA LEU A 703 13.88 -7.22 -30.49
C LEU A 703 13.68 -5.72 -30.75
N PRO A 704 13.21 -4.93 -29.76
CA PRO A 704 12.98 -3.50 -29.97
C PRO A 704 14.28 -2.76 -30.30
N PRO A 705 14.23 -1.70 -31.14
CA PRO A 705 15.35 -0.80 -31.40
C PRO A 705 15.97 -0.25 -30.11
N LEU A 706 17.28 -0.04 -30.12
CA LEU A 706 18.02 0.36 -28.91
C LEU A 706 17.69 1.80 -28.50
N GLU A 707 17.45 2.64 -29.51
CA GLU A 707 16.99 4.02 -29.46
C GLU A 707 15.69 4.12 -28.64
N LYS A 708 14.68 3.29 -28.98
CA LYS A 708 13.42 3.22 -28.24
C LYS A 708 13.60 2.73 -26.80
N LEU A 709 14.51 1.80 -26.55
CA LEU A 709 14.84 1.35 -25.20
C LEU A 709 15.52 2.46 -24.37
N ILE A 710 16.35 3.30 -24.99
CA ILE A 710 16.96 4.48 -24.36
C ILE A 710 15.88 5.52 -24.02
N ALA A 711 14.96 5.81 -24.96
CA ALA A 711 13.84 6.73 -24.75
C ALA A 711 12.81 6.23 -23.71
N ASN A 712 12.73 4.90 -23.46
CA ASN A 712 11.88 4.31 -22.42
C ASN A 712 12.56 4.23 -21.04
N TYR A 713 13.79 3.72 -20.98
CA TYR A 713 14.43 3.26 -19.74
C TYR A 713 15.80 3.90 -19.47
N GLY A 714 16.37 4.61 -20.45
CA GLY A 714 17.76 5.05 -20.43
C GLY A 714 18.03 6.36 -19.71
N ASP A 715 19.31 6.56 -19.44
CA ASP A 715 19.90 7.81 -18.96
C ASP A 715 21.07 8.22 -19.87
N ALA A 716 21.72 9.34 -19.55
CA ALA A 716 22.82 9.95 -20.31
C ALA A 716 23.99 9.01 -20.69
N ALA A 717 24.21 7.94 -19.93
CA ALA A 717 25.20 6.92 -20.23
C ALA A 717 24.78 6.04 -21.42
N ASN A 718 23.52 5.62 -21.45
CA ASN A 718 22.97 4.65 -22.41
C ASN A 718 22.93 5.21 -23.84
N THR A 719 22.78 6.53 -24.00
CA THR A 719 22.86 7.23 -25.29
C THR A 719 24.23 7.07 -25.97
N SER A 720 25.23 6.56 -25.24
CA SER A 720 26.55 6.22 -25.76
C SER A 720 26.62 4.84 -26.41
N TRP A 721 25.65 3.95 -26.15
CA TRP A 721 25.62 2.61 -26.74
C TRP A 721 25.26 2.62 -28.24
N LEU A 722 24.82 3.76 -28.77
CA LEU A 722 24.65 4.05 -30.20
C LEU A 722 25.99 4.32 -30.91
N ASP A 723 27.12 3.85 -30.36
CA ASP A 723 28.48 4.07 -30.83
C ASP A 723 29.15 2.71 -31.13
N LYS A 724 29.87 2.61 -32.25
CA LYS A 724 30.37 1.33 -32.80
C LYS A 724 31.35 0.62 -31.86
N ARG A 725 31.97 1.36 -30.93
CA ARG A 725 32.84 0.80 -29.88
C ARG A 725 32.07 0.00 -28.79
N TYR A 726 30.75 0.16 -28.67
CA TYR A 726 29.94 -0.55 -27.67
C TYR A 726 29.39 -1.87 -28.22
N HIS A 727 29.61 -2.92 -27.44
CA HIS A 727 28.92 -4.20 -27.60
C HIS A 727 27.64 -4.12 -26.76
N VAL A 728 26.50 -4.53 -27.32
CA VAL A 728 25.20 -4.47 -26.64
C VAL A 728 24.62 -5.87 -26.54
N TRP A 729 24.68 -6.43 -25.33
CA TRP A 729 24.01 -7.69 -25.01
C TRP A 729 22.51 -7.49 -24.92
N ARG A 730 21.72 -8.46 -25.39
CA ARG A 730 20.25 -8.45 -25.36
C ARG A 730 19.74 -9.67 -24.61
N HIS A 731 18.76 -9.48 -23.72
CA HIS A 731 18.10 -10.55 -22.98
C HIS A 731 16.98 -11.18 -23.82
N SER A 732 17.03 -12.50 -24.03
CA SER A 732 16.14 -13.21 -24.97
C SER A 732 14.66 -13.14 -24.59
N THR A 733 14.30 -13.30 -23.32
CA THR A 733 12.88 -13.34 -22.92
C THR A 733 12.20 -11.98 -22.89
N THR A 734 12.92 -10.90 -22.56
CA THR A 734 12.33 -9.57 -22.28
C THR A 734 12.78 -8.46 -23.24
N GLY A 735 13.70 -8.76 -24.17
CA GLY A 735 14.28 -7.77 -25.09
C GLY A 735 15.20 -6.72 -24.46
N ALA A 736 15.37 -6.71 -23.13
CA ALA A 736 16.21 -5.78 -22.38
C ALA A 736 17.67 -5.74 -22.88
N ALA A 737 18.39 -4.65 -22.63
CA ALA A 737 19.74 -4.44 -23.17
C ALA A 737 20.78 -4.00 -22.12
N GLN A 738 22.04 -4.42 -22.30
CA GLN A 738 23.20 -3.91 -21.54
C GLN A 738 24.39 -3.63 -22.47
N GLY A 739 24.87 -2.39 -22.46
CA GLY A 739 26.08 -1.98 -23.18
C GLY A 739 27.36 -2.18 -22.36
N TYR A 740 28.42 -2.60 -23.05
CA TYR A 740 29.77 -2.75 -22.52
C TYR A 740 30.84 -2.59 -23.62
N VAL A 741 32.09 -2.37 -23.22
CA VAL A 741 33.25 -2.23 -24.12
C VAL A 741 34.36 -3.18 -23.64
N ILE A 742 34.97 -3.92 -24.56
CA ILE A 742 36.13 -4.77 -24.26
C ILE A 742 37.40 -3.95 -24.47
N HIS A 743 38.22 -3.80 -23.42
CA HIS A 743 39.49 -3.10 -23.52
C HIS A 743 40.58 -3.84 -22.72
N ASN A 744 41.64 -4.27 -23.41
CA ASN A 744 42.61 -5.23 -22.88
C ASN A 744 41.89 -6.46 -22.27
N SER A 745 42.26 -6.91 -21.06
CA SER A 745 41.61 -8.02 -20.35
C SER A 745 40.44 -7.59 -19.46
N TYR A 746 39.77 -6.47 -19.78
CA TYR A 746 38.66 -5.92 -18.99
C TYR A 746 37.41 -5.73 -19.86
N ALA A 747 36.24 -5.93 -19.23
CA ALA A 747 34.96 -5.53 -19.78
C ALA A 747 34.46 -4.32 -18.99
N ILE A 748 34.38 -3.17 -19.66
CA ILE A 748 33.95 -1.90 -19.09
C ILE A 748 32.46 -1.75 -19.39
N ILE A 749 31.63 -2.01 -18.39
CA ILE A 749 30.17 -2.02 -18.48
C ILE A 749 29.68 -0.63 -18.07
N ILE A 750 28.83 0.01 -18.86
CA ILE A 750 28.56 1.46 -18.74
C ILE A 750 27.05 1.71 -18.74
N GLY A 751 26.55 2.39 -17.70
CA GLY A 751 25.12 2.70 -17.57
C GLY A 751 24.30 1.58 -16.92
N GLU A 752 23.07 1.93 -16.55
CA GLU A 752 22.03 1.01 -16.08
C GLU A 752 21.51 0.10 -17.21
N PRO A 753 21.00 -1.11 -16.92
CA PRO A 753 20.39 -1.97 -17.92
C PRO A 753 19.06 -1.39 -18.42
N LEU A 754 18.86 -1.35 -19.73
CA LEU A 754 17.63 -0.85 -20.34
C LEU A 754 16.50 -1.87 -20.20
N CYS A 755 15.73 -1.72 -19.13
CA CYS A 755 14.59 -2.55 -18.75
C CYS A 755 13.72 -1.83 -17.72
N ASP A 756 12.53 -2.36 -17.45
CA ASP A 756 11.72 -1.91 -16.31
C ASP A 756 12.45 -2.13 -14.96
N LYS A 757 12.20 -1.22 -14.02
CA LYS A 757 12.84 -1.18 -12.69
C LYS A 757 12.60 -2.44 -11.84
N SER A 758 11.54 -3.21 -12.09
CA SER A 758 11.30 -4.50 -11.44
C SER A 758 12.17 -5.64 -12.00
N GLN A 759 12.66 -5.49 -13.24
CA GLN A 759 13.47 -6.48 -13.94
C GLN A 759 14.98 -6.32 -13.71
N ALA A 760 15.47 -5.10 -13.43
CA ALA A 760 16.91 -4.83 -13.30
C ALA A 760 17.71 -5.87 -12.47
N PRO A 761 17.24 -6.37 -11.30
CA PRO A 761 17.93 -7.43 -10.55
C PRO A 761 18.13 -8.75 -11.32
N SER A 762 17.15 -9.19 -12.11
CA SER A 762 17.28 -10.41 -12.92
C SER A 762 18.16 -10.15 -14.14
N ILE A 763 18.00 -9.01 -14.82
CA ILE A 763 18.79 -8.63 -16.00
C ILE A 763 20.28 -8.47 -15.66
N VAL A 764 20.63 -7.81 -14.54
CA VAL A 764 22.01 -7.72 -14.04
C VAL A 764 22.60 -9.11 -13.78
N SER A 765 21.80 -10.04 -13.22
CA SER A 765 22.24 -11.41 -12.95
C SER A 765 22.48 -12.21 -14.25
N ALA A 766 21.58 -12.08 -15.22
CA ALA A 766 21.68 -12.74 -16.52
C ALA A 766 22.88 -12.23 -17.34
N PHE A 767 23.11 -10.92 -17.36
CA PHE A 767 24.27 -10.32 -18.03
C PHE A 767 25.60 -10.76 -17.39
N LEU A 768 25.69 -10.75 -16.05
CA LEU A 768 26.90 -11.27 -15.37
C LEU A 768 27.09 -12.77 -15.59
N ASN A 769 26.03 -13.55 -15.77
CA ASN A 769 26.15 -14.95 -16.17
C ASN A 769 26.72 -15.09 -17.59
N TYR A 770 26.19 -14.34 -18.56
CA TYR A 770 26.73 -14.27 -19.94
C TYR A 770 28.22 -13.90 -19.97
N MET A 771 28.64 -12.92 -19.16
CA MET A 771 30.05 -12.57 -19.04
C MET A 771 30.91 -13.71 -18.46
N ASN A 772 30.35 -14.52 -17.55
CA ASN A 772 31.03 -15.68 -16.97
C ASN A 772 30.99 -16.95 -17.85
N THR A 773 30.09 -17.05 -18.84
CA THR A 773 30.04 -18.19 -19.77
C THR A 773 30.87 -17.92 -21.03
N GLU A 774 30.65 -16.79 -21.69
CA GLU A 774 31.25 -16.46 -23.00
C GLU A 774 32.59 -15.72 -22.85
N HIS A 775 32.72 -14.86 -21.84
CA HIS A 775 33.83 -13.92 -21.68
C HIS A 775 34.73 -14.21 -20.47
N LYS A 776 34.91 -15.50 -20.13
CA LYS A 776 35.63 -16.02 -18.94
C LYS A 776 36.98 -15.37 -18.60
N ASN A 777 37.69 -14.83 -19.59
CA ASN A 777 39.01 -14.20 -19.40
C ASN A 777 38.95 -12.69 -19.11
N LEU A 778 37.78 -12.05 -19.24
CA LEU A 778 37.59 -10.61 -19.02
C LEU A 778 37.23 -10.31 -17.56
N LYS A 779 37.79 -9.22 -17.03
CA LYS A 779 37.48 -8.73 -15.69
C LYS A 779 36.45 -7.60 -15.78
N PRO A 780 35.22 -7.78 -15.26
CA PRO A 780 34.20 -6.75 -15.35
C PRO A 780 34.48 -5.58 -14.41
N ILE A 781 34.25 -4.37 -14.89
CA ILE A 781 34.15 -3.12 -14.12
C ILE A 781 32.90 -2.41 -14.62
N TRP A 782 31.94 -2.15 -13.73
CA TRP A 782 30.70 -1.45 -14.07
C TRP A 782 30.79 0.00 -13.61
N MET A 783 30.38 0.94 -14.47
CA MET A 783 30.50 2.38 -14.26
C MET A 783 29.22 3.12 -14.62
N ILE A 784 29.00 4.27 -13.98
CA ILE A 784 27.86 5.15 -14.23
C ILE A 784 26.53 4.41 -13.98
N ILE A 785 26.46 3.73 -12.83
CA ILE A 785 25.24 3.13 -12.29
C ILE A 785 24.69 4.00 -11.16
N GLY A 786 23.38 3.98 -10.97
CA GLY A 786 22.71 4.61 -9.85
C GLY A 786 22.63 3.71 -8.61
N PRO A 787 21.95 4.18 -7.54
CA PRO A 787 21.94 3.50 -6.23
C PRO A 787 21.38 2.06 -6.23
N ARG A 788 20.45 1.72 -7.13
CA ARG A 788 19.79 0.40 -7.13
C ARG A 788 20.71 -0.71 -7.63
N THR A 789 21.44 -0.46 -8.71
CA THR A 789 22.42 -1.43 -9.25
C THR A 789 23.72 -1.41 -8.44
N GLU A 790 24.09 -0.28 -7.82
CA GLU A 790 25.12 -0.22 -6.77
C GLU A 790 24.79 -1.20 -5.63
N GLU A 791 23.59 -1.07 -5.06
CA GLU A 791 23.10 -1.89 -3.96
C GLU A 791 23.09 -3.37 -4.32
N TYR A 792 22.52 -3.72 -5.47
CA TYR A 792 22.40 -5.10 -5.90
C TYR A 792 23.76 -5.78 -6.15
N LEU A 793 24.71 -5.09 -6.80
CA LEU A 793 26.07 -5.58 -6.99
C LEU A 793 26.84 -5.67 -5.66
N GLY A 794 26.65 -4.68 -4.78
CA GLY A 794 27.27 -4.63 -3.46
C GLY A 794 26.81 -5.74 -2.51
N GLU A 795 25.51 -6.02 -2.47
CA GLU A 795 24.93 -7.02 -1.55
C GLU A 795 24.97 -8.45 -2.12
N LYS A 796 24.40 -8.68 -3.31
CA LYS A 796 24.28 -10.05 -3.85
C LYS A 796 25.62 -10.64 -4.26
N PHE A 797 26.50 -9.83 -4.86
CA PHE A 797 27.78 -10.29 -5.41
C PHE A 797 28.99 -9.87 -4.56
N GLY A 798 28.79 -9.08 -3.50
CA GLY A 798 29.88 -8.60 -2.64
C GLY A 798 30.88 -7.69 -3.36
N TRP A 799 30.45 -7.00 -4.43
CA TRP A 799 31.29 -6.09 -5.20
C TRP A 799 31.64 -4.84 -4.39
N ARG A 800 32.76 -4.22 -4.76
CA ARG A 800 33.24 -2.97 -4.16
C ARG A 800 32.76 -1.80 -4.99
N THR A 801 32.25 -0.76 -4.32
CA THR A 801 31.73 0.42 -5.00
C THR A 801 32.33 1.71 -4.45
N LEU A 802 32.31 2.75 -5.27
CA LEU A 802 32.77 4.11 -4.98
C LEU A 802 32.03 5.07 -5.91
N SER A 803 31.80 6.31 -5.48
CA SER A 803 31.27 7.38 -6.33
C SER A 803 32.40 8.37 -6.65
N PRO A 804 32.92 8.39 -7.89
CA PRO A 804 33.96 9.31 -8.35
C PRO A 804 33.38 10.36 -9.33
N ALA A 805 32.05 10.45 -9.42
CA ALA A 805 31.35 11.08 -10.52
C ALA A 805 29.89 11.34 -10.14
N ALA A 806 29.26 12.30 -10.80
CA ALA A 806 27.85 12.61 -10.62
C ALA A 806 27.20 12.91 -11.97
N GLU A 807 25.92 12.61 -12.10
CA GLU A 807 25.08 13.03 -13.20
C GLU A 807 24.61 14.46 -12.94
N GLU A 808 25.04 15.41 -13.78
CA GLU A 808 24.88 16.85 -13.56
C GLU A 808 23.55 17.34 -14.18
N ARG A 809 22.50 17.45 -13.36
CA ARG A 809 21.11 17.72 -13.82
C ARG A 809 20.58 19.08 -13.40
N ALA A 810 19.70 19.68 -14.22
CA ALA A 810 18.93 20.89 -13.90
C ALA A 810 17.41 20.67 -14.13
N ASP A 811 16.54 21.51 -13.54
CA ASP A 811 15.11 21.58 -13.89
C ASP A 811 14.95 22.67 -14.98
N PRO A 812 14.54 22.34 -16.21
CA PRO A 812 14.45 23.32 -17.30
C PRO A 812 13.35 24.37 -17.08
N ARG A 813 12.44 24.16 -16.14
CA ARG A 813 11.27 25.00 -15.85
C ARG A 813 11.57 26.00 -14.71
N ASN A 814 12.29 25.55 -13.69
CA ASN A 814 12.65 26.31 -12.48
C ASN A 814 14.16 26.60 -12.37
N ASN A 815 14.86 26.74 -13.50
CA ASN A 815 16.32 26.87 -13.52
C ASN A 815 16.80 28.18 -12.84
N PRO A 816 17.63 28.13 -11.76
CA PRO A 816 18.17 29.33 -11.12
C PRO A 816 19.09 30.16 -12.03
N ALA A 817 19.72 29.54 -13.05
CA ALA A 817 20.57 30.21 -14.03
C ALA A 817 19.84 31.30 -14.82
N ALA A 818 18.50 31.19 -14.98
CA ALA A 818 17.67 32.21 -15.62
C ALA A 818 17.59 33.54 -14.80
N LYS A 819 18.07 33.55 -13.56
CA LYS A 819 18.14 34.72 -12.66
C LYS A 819 19.58 35.17 -12.39
N ASP A 820 20.59 34.56 -13.01
CA ASP A 820 22.00 34.91 -12.79
C ASP A 820 22.42 36.16 -13.58
N ASN A 821 23.13 37.07 -12.89
CA ASN A 821 23.54 38.36 -13.43
C ASN A 821 24.80 38.32 -14.33
N ASP A 822 25.59 37.25 -14.29
CA ASP A 822 26.72 37.03 -15.21
C ASP A 822 26.21 36.47 -16.53
N LEU A 823 25.36 35.44 -16.47
CA LEU A 823 24.67 34.86 -17.63
C LEU A 823 23.78 35.89 -18.32
N ALA A 824 22.97 36.66 -17.59
CA ALA A 824 22.15 37.72 -18.19
C ALA A 824 22.99 38.79 -18.90
N ARG A 825 24.23 39.04 -18.48
CA ARG A 825 25.16 39.94 -19.18
C ARG A 825 25.71 39.31 -20.46
N LYS A 826 26.06 38.03 -20.43
CA LYS A 826 26.54 37.25 -21.59
C LYS A 826 25.47 37.09 -22.67
N VAL A 827 24.22 36.81 -22.29
CA VAL A 827 23.09 36.70 -23.22
C VAL A 827 22.91 38.02 -23.97
N ARG A 828 22.82 39.15 -23.26
CA ARG A 828 22.72 40.48 -23.87
C ARG A 828 23.92 40.85 -24.75
N HIS A 829 25.11 40.33 -24.43
CA HIS A 829 26.30 40.51 -25.27
C HIS A 829 26.15 39.77 -26.60
N ALA A 830 25.81 38.48 -26.59
CA ALA A 830 25.57 37.71 -27.82
C ALA A 830 24.42 38.30 -28.66
N GLU A 831 23.32 38.71 -28.03
CA GLU A 831 22.20 39.42 -28.69
C GLU A 831 22.67 40.72 -29.37
N LYS A 832 23.50 41.53 -28.69
CA LYS A 832 24.05 42.79 -29.22
C LYS A 832 25.00 42.56 -30.39
N GLU A 833 25.82 41.51 -30.35
CA GLU A 833 26.70 41.10 -31.45
C GLU A 833 25.94 40.38 -32.60
N GLY A 834 24.59 40.40 -32.58
CA GLY A 834 23.73 39.99 -33.70
C GLY A 834 23.42 38.50 -33.77
N VAL A 835 23.69 37.74 -32.71
CA VAL A 835 23.44 36.29 -32.66
C VAL A 835 21.94 35.99 -32.61
N LYS A 836 21.46 35.16 -33.54
CA LYS A 836 20.06 34.71 -33.64
C LYS A 836 19.93 33.25 -33.22
N LEU A 837 19.10 32.98 -32.21
CA LEU A 837 18.81 31.63 -31.70
C LEU A 837 17.62 31.03 -32.43
N GLN A 838 17.75 29.79 -32.90
CA GLN A 838 16.78 29.10 -33.75
C GLN A 838 16.58 27.64 -33.30
N THR A 839 15.39 27.09 -33.57
CA THR A 839 14.99 25.71 -33.24
C THR A 839 14.53 25.03 -34.51
N ILE A 840 14.93 23.78 -34.75
CA ILE A 840 14.39 22.96 -35.84
C ILE A 840 13.10 22.26 -35.35
N PRO A 841 11.98 22.30 -36.10
CA PRO A 841 10.75 21.60 -35.72
C PRO A 841 10.99 20.10 -35.52
N PHE A 842 10.57 19.57 -34.36
CA PHE A 842 10.85 18.18 -33.98
C PHE A 842 10.18 17.12 -34.88
N ASN A 843 9.09 17.49 -35.56
CA ASN A 843 8.31 16.59 -36.42
C ASN A 843 8.78 16.61 -37.89
N GLU A 844 9.81 17.38 -38.22
CA GLU A 844 10.33 17.55 -39.57
C GLU A 844 11.77 16.99 -39.67
N PRO A 845 12.16 16.38 -40.81
CA PRO A 845 13.53 15.93 -41.02
C PRO A 845 14.48 17.13 -41.05
N VAL A 846 15.62 17.03 -40.36
CA VAL A 846 16.64 18.08 -40.35
C VAL A 846 17.16 18.30 -41.79
N PRO A 847 17.11 19.51 -42.37
CA PRO A 847 17.51 19.74 -43.76
C PRO A 847 18.98 19.41 -44.05
N ASP A 848 19.27 18.80 -45.20
CA ASP A 848 20.62 18.33 -45.52
C ASP A 848 21.64 19.47 -45.71
N ASP A 849 21.24 20.60 -46.29
CA ASP A 849 22.04 21.84 -46.35
C ASP A 849 22.47 22.32 -44.95
N PHE A 850 21.60 22.18 -43.94
CA PHE A 850 21.93 22.48 -42.56
C PHE A 850 22.89 21.44 -41.98
N LYS A 851 22.70 20.15 -42.28
CA LYS A 851 23.65 19.08 -41.88
C LYS A 851 25.04 19.33 -42.45
N GLU A 852 25.16 19.68 -43.73
CA GLU A 852 26.42 20.01 -44.39
C GLU A 852 27.12 21.22 -43.75
N LYS A 853 26.39 22.32 -43.54
CA LYS A 853 26.92 23.53 -42.88
C LYS A 853 27.42 23.25 -41.46
N VAL A 854 26.66 22.48 -40.67
CA VAL A 854 27.08 22.07 -39.32
C VAL A 854 28.28 21.12 -39.37
N ASN A 855 28.29 20.14 -40.29
CA ASN A 855 29.40 19.20 -40.45
C ASN A 855 30.71 19.93 -40.80
N ALA A 856 30.68 20.92 -41.70
CA ALA A 856 31.83 21.75 -42.03
C ALA A 856 32.36 22.52 -40.80
N ARG A 857 31.45 23.08 -39.98
CA ARG A 857 31.82 23.81 -38.75
C ARG A 857 32.32 22.88 -37.63
N ILE A 858 31.85 21.64 -37.56
CA ILE A 858 32.41 20.60 -36.68
C ILE A 858 33.84 20.24 -37.11
N GLN A 859 34.11 20.07 -38.41
CA GLN A 859 35.48 19.80 -38.90
C GLN A 859 36.45 20.97 -38.63
N ASP A 860 35.99 22.20 -38.85
CA ASP A 860 36.73 23.44 -38.54
C ASP A 860 37.06 23.53 -37.04
N TRP A 861 36.08 23.26 -36.19
CA TRP A 861 36.26 23.20 -34.74
C TRP A 861 37.21 22.07 -34.30
N GLN A 862 37.11 20.87 -34.89
CA GLN A 862 38.03 19.76 -34.62
C GLN A 862 39.48 20.15 -34.96
N LYS A 863 39.73 20.76 -36.13
CA LYS A 863 41.07 21.19 -36.57
C LYS A 863 41.70 22.26 -35.69
N ASN A 864 40.90 23.18 -35.13
CA ASN A 864 41.39 24.30 -34.33
C ASN A 864 41.55 23.98 -32.83
N ARG A 865 41.13 22.79 -32.38
CA ARG A 865 41.06 22.43 -30.96
C ARG A 865 42.42 22.03 -30.38
N LYS A 866 42.63 22.30 -29.09
CA LYS A 866 43.90 22.05 -28.38
C LYS A 866 43.66 21.34 -27.05
N GLY A 867 44.34 20.20 -26.85
CA GLY A 867 44.32 19.41 -25.61
C GLY A 867 43.61 18.05 -25.75
N THR A 868 44.10 17.06 -25.01
CA THR A 868 43.57 15.68 -24.96
C THR A 868 42.11 15.64 -24.51
N GLN A 869 41.28 14.81 -25.14
CA GLN A 869 39.91 14.57 -24.69
C GLN A 869 39.82 13.45 -23.64
N VAL A 870 38.80 13.58 -22.77
CA VAL A 870 38.22 12.46 -22.02
C VAL A 870 36.72 12.47 -22.26
N HIS A 871 36.24 11.55 -23.12
CA HIS A 871 34.85 11.47 -23.60
C HIS A 871 34.42 10.02 -23.90
N LEU A 872 33.12 9.74 -23.74
CA LEU A 872 32.54 8.39 -23.89
C LEU A 872 31.94 8.10 -25.28
N THR A 873 31.90 9.10 -26.17
CA THR A 873 31.28 9.04 -27.51
C THR A 873 31.93 9.99 -28.50
N GLU A 874 31.92 9.58 -29.77
CA GLU A 874 32.20 10.45 -30.93
C GLU A 874 31.16 11.58 -31.09
N ILE A 875 31.52 12.63 -31.84
CA ILE A 875 30.60 13.73 -32.20
C ILE A 875 29.80 13.33 -33.44
N ARG A 876 28.67 12.65 -33.20
CA ARG A 876 27.73 12.20 -34.24
C ARG A 876 26.33 12.80 -33.99
N PRO A 877 26.06 14.06 -34.39
CA PRO A 877 24.80 14.75 -34.10
C PRO A 877 23.56 14.16 -34.79
N TRP A 878 23.72 13.48 -35.94
CA TRP A 878 22.61 12.96 -36.77
C TRP A 878 22.27 11.48 -36.55
N VAL A 879 22.92 10.80 -35.60
CA VAL A 879 22.54 9.42 -35.25
C VAL A 879 21.28 9.47 -34.40
N ASP A 880 20.24 8.72 -34.76
CA ASP A 880 18.97 8.73 -34.04
C ASP A 880 18.34 10.15 -33.96
N GLU A 881 17.97 10.69 -35.13
CA GLU A 881 17.32 12.00 -35.25
C GLU A 881 15.93 12.02 -34.59
N ALA A 882 15.22 10.88 -34.58
CA ALA A 882 13.85 10.75 -34.06
C ALA A 882 13.71 11.04 -32.56
N HIS A 883 14.76 10.82 -31.78
CA HIS A 883 14.81 11.15 -30.35
C HIS A 883 15.61 12.43 -30.06
N ARG A 884 15.90 13.28 -31.06
CA ARG A 884 16.74 14.47 -30.91
C ARG A 884 16.02 15.78 -31.23
N LYS A 885 16.35 16.82 -30.48
CA LYS A 885 15.89 18.20 -30.68
C LYS A 885 17.10 19.11 -30.92
N TYR A 886 17.07 19.85 -32.03
CA TYR A 886 18.19 20.61 -32.54
C TYR A 886 17.93 22.11 -32.40
N PHE A 887 18.87 22.79 -31.72
CA PHE A 887 18.87 24.23 -31.51
C PHE A 887 20.20 24.78 -32.02
N TYR A 888 20.21 25.94 -32.65
CA TYR A 888 21.44 26.56 -33.12
C TYR A 888 21.45 28.08 -32.97
N ALA A 889 22.66 28.63 -32.95
CA ALA A 889 22.93 30.05 -32.95
C ALA A 889 23.57 30.43 -34.28
N GLN A 890 23.00 31.41 -34.98
CA GLN A 890 23.49 31.92 -36.26
C GLN A 890 23.99 33.36 -36.08
N GLY A 891 25.17 33.68 -36.61
CA GLY A 891 25.73 35.02 -36.57
C GLY A 891 25.15 35.98 -37.62
N PRO A 892 25.49 37.28 -37.55
CA PRO A 892 25.12 38.26 -38.57
C PRO A 892 25.81 38.01 -39.93
N ASP A 893 26.88 37.22 -39.94
CA ASP A 893 27.56 36.70 -41.13
C ASP A 893 26.82 35.51 -41.79
N GLY A 894 25.70 35.06 -41.22
CA GLY A 894 24.93 33.91 -41.70
C GLY A 894 25.52 32.55 -41.33
N ASN A 895 26.72 32.51 -40.73
CA ASN A 895 27.35 31.25 -40.32
C ASN A 895 26.72 30.71 -39.03
N ILE A 896 26.84 29.39 -38.84
CA ILE A 896 26.47 28.76 -37.58
C ILE A 896 27.61 28.98 -36.58
N HIS A 897 27.27 29.59 -35.44
CA HIS A 897 28.20 29.99 -34.38
C HIS A 897 28.13 29.02 -33.19
N ALA A 898 26.99 28.40 -32.93
CA ALA A 898 26.90 27.26 -32.01
C ALA A 898 25.75 26.30 -32.38
N ILE A 899 25.84 25.05 -31.91
CA ILE A 899 24.75 24.07 -31.96
C ILE A 899 24.58 23.39 -30.60
N ASN A 900 23.33 23.16 -30.21
CA ASN A 900 22.93 22.35 -29.07
C ASN A 900 21.98 21.23 -29.51
N VAL A 901 22.29 20.00 -29.12
CA VAL A 901 21.54 18.79 -29.47
C VAL A 901 21.06 18.14 -28.18
N LEU A 902 19.75 18.22 -27.94
CA LEU A 902 19.11 17.50 -26.84
C LEU A 902 18.68 16.11 -27.32
N HIS A 903 18.94 15.08 -26.53
CA HIS A 903 18.55 13.70 -26.83
C HIS A 903 17.58 13.19 -25.75
N GLN A 904 16.48 12.56 -26.17
CA GLN A 904 15.40 12.14 -25.30
C GLN A 904 15.81 10.92 -24.47
N LEU A 905 15.53 10.97 -23.17
CA LEU A 905 15.77 9.88 -22.21
C LEU A 905 14.44 9.32 -21.74
N SER A 906 14.50 8.37 -20.79
CA SER A 906 13.32 7.89 -20.05
C SER A 906 12.42 9.05 -19.57
N PRO A 907 11.10 8.83 -19.40
CA PRO A 907 10.20 9.86 -18.86
C PRO A 907 10.62 10.43 -17.48
N GLU A 908 11.43 9.68 -16.72
CA GLU A 908 11.99 10.11 -15.43
C GLU A 908 13.27 10.95 -15.58
N ASN A 909 14.14 10.61 -16.53
CA ASN A 909 15.42 11.28 -16.76
C ASN A 909 15.30 12.50 -17.69
N GLY A 910 14.21 12.57 -18.47
CA GLY A 910 13.85 13.71 -19.32
C GLY A 910 14.65 13.76 -20.61
N TYR A 911 15.72 14.58 -20.62
CA TYR A 911 16.55 14.85 -21.79
C TYR A 911 18.04 15.00 -21.40
N GLN A 912 18.95 14.62 -22.30
CA GLN A 912 20.39 14.90 -22.20
C GLN A 912 20.79 16.04 -23.14
N VAL A 913 21.57 17.01 -22.66
CA VAL A 913 22.41 17.90 -23.48
C VAL A 913 23.55 17.05 -24.06
N LYS A 914 23.31 16.36 -25.18
CA LYS A 914 24.24 15.36 -25.72
C LYS A 914 25.46 16.01 -26.37
N PHE A 915 25.24 17.08 -27.12
CA PHE A 915 26.29 17.92 -27.70
C PHE A 915 25.90 19.38 -27.54
N SER A 916 26.81 20.18 -26.97
CA SER A 916 26.74 21.64 -26.98
C SER A 916 28.09 22.14 -27.46
N LEU A 917 28.13 22.70 -28.66
CA LEU A 917 29.36 23.03 -29.39
C LEU A 917 29.31 24.51 -29.80
N GLU A 918 30.32 25.26 -29.36
CA GLU A 918 30.59 26.64 -29.81
C GLU A 918 31.69 26.60 -30.86
N PHE A 919 31.44 27.18 -32.04
CA PHE A 919 32.31 27.12 -33.21
C PHE A 919 33.27 28.32 -33.27
N PRO A 920 34.39 28.25 -34.02
CA PRO A 920 35.35 29.35 -34.12
C PRO A 920 34.68 30.67 -34.56
N ASN A 921 35.09 31.78 -33.95
CA ASN A 921 34.60 33.15 -34.13
C ASN A 921 33.19 33.46 -33.57
N ALA A 922 32.59 32.57 -32.76
CA ALA A 922 31.35 32.88 -32.04
C ALA A 922 31.56 33.99 -30.98
N PRO A 923 30.64 34.98 -30.85
CA PRO A 923 30.64 35.95 -29.77
C PRO A 923 30.51 35.31 -28.38
N SER A 924 31.18 35.88 -27.37
CA SER A 924 31.07 35.38 -25.99
C SER A 924 29.62 35.47 -25.50
N GLY A 925 29.12 34.38 -24.90
CA GLY A 925 27.71 34.24 -24.50
C GLY A 925 26.83 33.46 -25.48
N THR A 926 27.36 33.07 -26.64
CA THR A 926 26.61 32.31 -27.65
C THR A 926 26.16 30.95 -27.12
N VAL A 927 27.05 30.15 -26.52
CA VAL A 927 26.68 28.83 -25.99
C VAL A 927 25.75 28.91 -24.77
N GLU A 928 25.96 29.87 -23.85
CA GLU A 928 25.08 30.03 -22.68
C GLU A 928 23.67 30.48 -23.07
N SER A 929 23.55 31.43 -24.00
CA SER A 929 22.24 31.88 -24.50
C SER A 929 21.49 30.77 -25.21
N LEU A 930 22.17 29.98 -26.05
CA LEU A 930 21.58 28.83 -26.75
C LEU A 930 21.11 27.73 -25.79
N LEU A 931 21.86 27.45 -24.71
CA LEU A 931 21.46 26.49 -23.68
C LEU A 931 20.21 26.97 -22.91
N LEU A 932 20.21 28.21 -22.41
CA LEU A 932 19.04 28.79 -21.71
C LEU A 932 17.80 28.83 -22.60
N TYR A 933 17.96 29.21 -23.87
CA TYR A 933 16.88 29.18 -24.87
C TYR A 933 16.34 27.76 -25.08
N SER A 934 17.21 26.75 -25.27
CA SER A 934 16.77 25.36 -25.48
C SER A 934 16.01 24.77 -24.29
N MET A 935 16.40 25.08 -23.05
CA MET A 935 15.66 24.68 -21.85
C MET A 935 14.30 25.36 -21.76
N LYS A 936 14.22 26.66 -22.10
CA LYS A 936 12.95 27.40 -22.16
C LYS A 936 11.99 26.86 -23.22
N GLN A 937 12.50 26.53 -24.42
CA GLN A 937 11.70 25.91 -25.48
C GLN A 937 11.22 24.51 -25.10
N LEU A 938 12.09 23.70 -24.49
CA LEU A 938 11.71 22.37 -23.99
C LEU A 938 10.63 22.46 -22.89
N SER A 939 10.78 23.38 -21.95
CA SER A 939 9.79 23.66 -20.89
C SER A 939 8.43 24.13 -21.43
N ALA A 940 8.38 24.75 -22.61
CA ALA A 940 7.15 25.18 -23.25
C ALA A 940 6.48 24.06 -24.07
N ALA A 941 7.28 23.18 -24.68
CA ALA A 941 6.81 22.08 -25.52
C ALA A 941 6.44 20.80 -24.74
N GLU A 942 7.11 20.49 -23.63
CA GLU A 942 6.85 19.32 -22.78
C GLU A 942 6.82 19.74 -21.29
N PRO A 943 5.68 20.23 -20.75
CA PRO A 943 5.56 20.70 -19.36
C PRO A 943 5.89 19.63 -18.29
N ASP A 944 5.73 18.35 -18.64
CA ASP A 944 6.04 17.20 -17.79
C ASP A 944 7.55 16.92 -17.63
N VAL A 945 8.41 17.49 -18.48
CA VAL A 945 9.86 17.30 -18.37
C VAL A 945 10.41 18.10 -17.18
N LYS A 946 10.67 17.39 -16.07
CA LYS A 946 11.13 17.97 -14.79
C LYS A 946 12.66 18.02 -14.65
N ARG A 947 13.39 17.42 -15.60
CA ARG A 947 14.84 17.21 -15.55
C ARG A 947 15.46 17.31 -16.94
N ILE A 948 16.63 17.91 -17.01
CA ILE A 948 17.57 17.82 -18.12
C ILE A 948 18.96 17.51 -17.53
N THR A 949 19.79 16.71 -18.20
CA THR A 949 21.15 16.40 -17.74
C THR A 949 22.22 16.80 -18.74
N PHE A 950 23.37 17.25 -18.24
CA PHE A 950 24.56 17.53 -19.05
C PHE A 950 25.46 16.30 -19.28
N GLY A 951 25.09 15.13 -18.75
CA GLY A 951 25.93 13.96 -18.75
C GLY A 951 26.90 13.94 -17.57
N THR A 952 27.41 12.76 -17.24
CA THR A 952 28.26 12.51 -16.07
C THR A 952 29.51 13.42 -16.01
N GLY A 953 29.66 14.14 -14.89
CA GLY A 953 30.84 14.92 -14.51
C GLY A 953 31.69 14.24 -13.42
N ALA A 954 32.93 14.71 -13.23
CA ALA A 954 33.83 14.21 -12.20
C ALA A 954 33.65 15.02 -10.90
N GLN A 955 33.42 14.35 -9.77
CA GLN A 955 33.25 15.04 -8.49
C GLN A 955 34.58 15.62 -7.97
N PRO A 956 34.57 16.73 -7.20
CA PRO A 956 35.79 17.25 -6.56
C PRO A 956 36.33 16.31 -5.47
N HIS A 957 35.52 15.35 -5.01
CA HIS A 957 35.82 14.39 -3.97
C HIS A 957 35.37 12.98 -4.43
N ILE A 958 35.94 11.93 -3.84
CA ILE A 958 35.48 10.55 -4.04
C ILE A 958 34.84 10.03 -2.77
N GLU A 959 33.63 9.51 -2.89
CA GLU A 959 32.90 8.85 -1.80
C GLU A 959 33.06 7.33 -1.85
N GLY A 960 33.14 6.71 -0.67
CA GLY A 960 33.26 5.25 -0.54
C GLY A 960 31.89 4.61 -0.41
N GLY A 961 31.54 3.73 -1.34
CA GLY A 961 30.32 2.93 -1.27
C GLY A 961 30.52 1.61 -0.52
N ARG A 962 29.69 0.61 -0.84
CA ARG A 962 29.66 -0.71 -0.21
C ARG A 962 30.98 -1.47 -0.37
N ASN A 963 31.28 -2.29 0.65
CA ASN A 963 32.43 -3.20 0.73
C ASN A 963 33.85 -2.55 0.65
N LEU A 964 33.96 -1.22 0.81
CA LEU A 964 35.24 -0.51 0.90
C LEU A 964 35.66 -0.24 2.36
N GLY A 965 36.82 -0.79 2.75
CA GLY A 965 37.41 -0.50 4.07
C GLY A 965 38.03 0.90 4.15
N LYS A 966 37.91 1.56 5.31
CA LYS A 966 38.34 2.96 5.55
C LYS A 966 39.76 3.29 5.05
N HIS A 967 40.74 2.40 5.26
CA HIS A 967 42.12 2.59 4.78
C HIS A 967 42.23 2.59 3.24
N ARG A 968 41.39 1.79 2.54
CA ARG A 968 41.38 1.73 1.07
C ARG A 968 40.72 2.96 0.45
N ILE A 969 39.68 3.52 1.09
CA ILE A 969 39.09 4.82 0.72
C ILE A 969 40.18 5.90 0.77
N LYS A 970 40.93 6.00 1.88
CA LYS A 970 42.01 7.00 2.04
C LYS A 970 43.13 6.86 1.00
N ALA A 971 43.47 5.64 0.59
CA ALA A 971 44.45 5.39 -0.48
C ALA A 971 43.92 5.77 -1.87
N LEU A 972 42.67 5.40 -2.19
CA LEU A 972 42.03 5.73 -3.46
C LEU A 972 41.79 7.24 -3.62
N LYS A 973 41.40 7.94 -2.54
CA LYS A 973 41.23 9.41 -2.54
C LYS A 973 42.50 10.14 -2.98
N LYS A 974 43.67 9.78 -2.43
CA LYS A 974 44.95 10.39 -2.83
C LYS A 974 45.32 10.11 -4.29
N ALA A 975 44.98 8.93 -4.82
CA ALA A 975 45.20 8.60 -6.23
C ALA A 975 44.26 9.41 -7.16
N TYR A 976 42.99 9.50 -6.79
CA TYR A 976 41.94 10.23 -7.50
C TYR A 976 42.21 11.75 -7.53
N GLU A 977 42.61 12.34 -6.41
CA GLU A 977 43.07 13.75 -6.33
C GLU A 977 44.29 14.04 -7.21
N THR A 978 45.17 13.05 -7.41
CA THR A 978 46.32 13.19 -8.33
C THR A 978 45.87 13.15 -9.78
N ILE A 979 44.98 12.21 -10.11
CA ILE A 979 44.38 12.02 -11.44
C ILE A 979 43.62 13.27 -11.90
N ILE A 980 42.71 13.82 -11.07
CA ILE A 980 41.95 15.04 -11.41
C ILE A 980 42.90 16.19 -11.79
N LYS A 981 43.96 16.39 -10.99
CA LYS A 981 44.91 17.50 -11.20
C LYS A 981 45.75 17.34 -12.45
N GLN A 982 46.02 16.10 -12.89
CA GLN A 982 46.72 15.83 -14.15
C GLN A 982 45.80 15.96 -15.37
N ALA A 983 44.58 15.43 -15.30
CA ALA A 983 43.62 15.40 -16.41
C ALA A 983 42.66 16.60 -16.48
N ARG A 984 42.80 17.60 -15.58
CA ARG A 984 42.01 18.86 -15.52
C ARG A 984 40.48 18.66 -15.49
N LEU A 985 40.00 17.55 -14.95
CA LEU A 985 38.62 17.08 -15.16
C LEU A 985 37.50 17.99 -14.61
N LEU A 986 37.80 18.86 -13.64
CA LEU A 986 36.79 19.73 -12.99
C LEU A 986 36.36 20.93 -13.85
N GLY A 987 37.17 21.36 -14.83
CA GLY A 987 36.91 22.60 -15.58
C GLY A 987 35.65 22.58 -16.47
N LYS A 988 34.99 21.42 -16.64
CA LYS A 988 33.67 21.31 -17.28
C LYS A 988 32.53 21.52 -16.29
N SER A 989 32.68 21.08 -15.04
CA SER A 989 31.64 21.14 -14.01
C SER A 989 31.37 22.57 -13.57
N GLU A 990 32.41 23.42 -13.45
CA GLU A 990 32.27 24.86 -13.14
C GLU A 990 31.39 25.63 -14.16
N PHE A 991 31.36 25.19 -15.44
CA PHE A 991 30.46 25.76 -16.45
C PHE A 991 29.02 25.27 -16.27
N ARG A 992 28.83 23.99 -15.94
CA ARG A 992 27.52 23.34 -15.78
C ARG A 992 26.80 23.79 -14.50
N GLU A 993 27.56 23.98 -13.42
CA GLU A 993 27.08 24.54 -12.16
C GLU A 993 26.41 25.91 -12.37
N LYS A 994 27.01 26.78 -13.21
CA LYS A 994 26.40 28.06 -13.62
C LYS A 994 25.09 27.89 -14.39
N MET A 995 24.91 26.79 -15.12
CA MET A 995 23.65 26.43 -15.77
C MET A 995 22.60 25.85 -14.81
N GLY A 996 22.83 25.96 -13.49
CA GLY A 996 21.86 25.63 -12.45
C GLY A 996 21.78 24.14 -12.11
N THR A 997 22.86 23.39 -12.30
CA THR A 997 22.87 21.93 -12.08
C THR A 997 23.08 21.53 -10.62
N TRP A 998 22.35 20.51 -10.17
CA TRP A 998 22.71 19.69 -9.00
C TRP A 998 23.39 18.39 -9.43
N ASN A 999 24.04 17.72 -8.49
CA ASN A 999 24.76 16.47 -8.68
C ASN A 999 23.94 15.27 -8.18
N GLU A 1000 23.66 14.29 -9.04
CA GLU A 1000 23.14 12.98 -8.64
C GLU A 1000 24.27 11.94 -8.65
N GLY A 1001 24.63 11.40 -7.48
CA GLY A 1001 25.82 10.54 -7.35
C GLY A 1001 25.72 9.23 -8.13
N VAL A 1002 26.68 8.96 -9.01
CA VAL A 1002 26.80 7.70 -9.77
C VAL A 1002 28.03 6.91 -9.33
N TYR A 1003 27.97 5.59 -9.47
CA TYR A 1003 28.94 4.68 -8.88
C TYR A 1003 29.78 3.92 -9.91
N VAL A 1004 30.92 3.44 -9.45
CA VAL A 1004 31.79 2.47 -10.11
C VAL A 1004 31.88 1.23 -9.24
N ALA A 1005 31.41 0.09 -9.75
CA ALA A 1005 31.32 -1.18 -9.04
C ALA A 1005 32.24 -2.24 -9.69
N TYR A 1006 32.94 -3.02 -8.87
CA TYR A 1006 33.87 -4.04 -9.37
C TYR A 1006 34.10 -5.22 -8.39
N PRO A 1007 34.41 -6.44 -8.89
CA PRO A 1007 34.75 -7.59 -8.05
C PRO A 1007 35.96 -7.37 -7.14
N LYS A 1008 36.11 -8.20 -6.10
CA LYS A 1008 37.27 -8.18 -5.18
C LYS A 1008 38.58 -8.50 -5.93
N GLY A 1009 39.24 -7.45 -6.44
CA GLY A 1009 40.49 -7.55 -7.21
C GLY A 1009 40.46 -6.87 -8.58
N GLY A 1010 39.27 -6.50 -9.10
CA GLY A 1010 39.12 -5.88 -10.42
C GLY A 1010 39.88 -4.55 -10.58
N LEU A 1011 39.62 -3.59 -9.69
CA LEU A 1011 40.31 -2.29 -9.71
C LEU A 1011 41.68 -2.36 -9.01
N GLY A 1012 42.66 -2.91 -9.73
CA GLY A 1012 44.10 -2.77 -9.49
C GLY A 1012 44.75 -1.78 -10.47
N ALA A 1013 46.08 -1.65 -10.45
CA ALA A 1013 46.80 -0.72 -11.33
C ALA A 1013 46.56 -0.97 -12.84
N GLY A 1014 46.39 -2.23 -13.24
CA GLY A 1014 46.00 -2.58 -14.62
C GLY A 1014 44.55 -2.19 -14.96
N GLY A 1015 43.63 -2.30 -14.01
CA GLY A 1015 42.24 -1.86 -14.18
C GLY A 1015 42.13 -0.33 -14.29
N ILE A 1016 42.87 0.42 -13.45
CA ILE A 1016 42.94 1.89 -13.56
C ILE A 1016 43.51 2.30 -14.93
N ARG A 1017 44.53 1.60 -15.45
CA ARG A 1017 45.05 1.87 -16.80
C ARG A 1017 44.03 1.51 -17.90
N ALA A 1018 43.28 0.41 -17.75
CA ALA A 1018 42.26 0.03 -18.72
C ALA A 1018 41.10 1.06 -18.76
N LEU A 1019 40.72 1.62 -17.60
CA LEU A 1019 39.75 2.73 -17.54
C LEU A 1019 40.31 4.02 -18.14
N MET A 1020 41.57 4.38 -17.87
CA MET A 1020 42.17 5.58 -18.45
C MET A 1020 42.36 5.47 -19.96
N GLY A 1021 42.92 4.38 -20.48
CA GLY A 1021 43.04 4.20 -21.93
C GLY A 1021 41.67 4.23 -22.63
N PHE A 1022 40.64 3.57 -22.08
CA PHE A 1022 39.28 3.66 -22.62
C PHE A 1022 38.71 5.11 -22.63
N LEU A 1023 39.17 5.97 -21.73
CA LEU A 1023 38.78 7.38 -21.65
C LEU A 1023 39.68 8.31 -22.49
N GLU A 1024 40.93 7.91 -22.75
CA GLU A 1024 41.98 8.66 -23.48
C GLU A 1024 42.10 8.26 -24.97
N ASP A 1025 41.58 7.08 -25.36
CA ASP A 1025 41.52 6.59 -26.74
C ASP A 1025 40.48 7.41 -27.55
N ASP A 1026 41.00 8.42 -28.26
CA ASP A 1026 40.37 8.99 -29.45
C ASP A 1026 40.00 7.83 -30.42
N GLY A 1027 38.79 7.89 -30.99
CA GLY A 1027 38.21 6.83 -31.84
C GLY A 1027 38.69 6.87 -33.29
#